data_AF-A0A6J0HZI5-F1
#
_entry.id   AF-A0A6J0HZI5-F1
#
_cell.length_a   1.000
_cell.length_b   1.000
_cell.length_c   1.000
_cell.angle_alpha   90.00
_cell.angle_beta   90.00
_cell.angle_gamma   90.00
#
_symmetry.space_group_name_H-M   'P 1'
#
loop_
_entity.id
_entity.type
_entity.pdbx_description
1 polymer ?
#
loop_
_entity_poly.entity_id
_entity_poly.type
_entity_poly.pdbx_seq_one_letter_code
_entity_poly.pdbx_strand_id
1 'polypeptide(L)'
;MEVLEETEEVEQAAEDPNSLNTSDSLQDEDIKVPEEKDSVSSDVPAFDWSSIDTSHLPSSYKTNSRQEKKLLHIADHFLQQYTHVCPDRKPLFLHPVNECGVEKFVSTTLRPTLLPYPELYHWSGCASFVSNYLTMEPLKCPITPPSSLYSPTTILKYQRGNCFDFTVLLCSLLIGAGYDAYCVHGYATQEICALDQTQDLCPLLKKPQEVPVKKSRKYRVKILSEPQSKFELQQKAKKKEEVEDVQKKEEEEEVVTEAQDKPKRDPLRGLRVHAWVLVLSGKRKVPETFFINPFTGNNHNTTDECFLGIESIWNHRNYWVNMQDCRKGCKDLSFDLSDAIRWEIMLPESNKLLTESSERDVGDMKENSDMSFEMPLSWVARINVSCREFENQYSQGKKVILYKQAKLEKWAPYVNEDGLVERLTVYADLDCTEVVEVTEWFKNREDMLDMRETNKQTQLTTDYFKPGHPLLLKAHTYTSLEPETGHTMEFYHKARADDLRKRVESATEMTEYFVGRDDFLHIRHVEFGERENGMDMAGTRPDVHLRPIVQIKERFHRNPEKPADEDVEERIFMIEDDSIQLIYHLEDHDTIASKVAFLRAIQRDRKGEEIFLTRDTCVKYQPWSSEKQKNVLHLYKLLWDLRKEQKELKHQVRESEAEVLNVLKVREDEEANIKLTVSMYNAARRERQHEAMALEKRQRSSQSSLVLENKSWEEDEFRAHHAATSASMPRLKQRPSREKQLAQQKSHSLQEALLRNPRLAGHD
;
A
#
# COMPACT_ATOMS: atom_id res chain seq x y z
N MET A 1 -31.80 -39.53 -56.14
CA MET A 1 -31.58 -40.98 -56.27
C MET A 1 -30.23 -41.22 -55.64
N GLU A 2 -30.21 -41.58 -54.36
CA GLU A 2 -30.17 -43.00 -53.92
C GLU A 2 -28.85 -43.62 -54.40
N VAL A 3 -27.96 -44.12 -53.55
CA VAL A 3 -28.17 -45.19 -52.57
C VAL A 3 -27.03 -45.18 -51.53
N LEU A 4 -27.38 -45.53 -50.28
CA LEU A 4 -26.55 -45.86 -49.12
C LEU A 4 -25.97 -47.30 -49.22
N GLU A 5 -24.83 -47.57 -48.59
CA GLU A 5 -24.47 -48.82 -47.87
C GLU A 5 -22.99 -48.71 -47.44
N GLU A 6 -22.65 -48.55 -46.17
CA GLU A 6 -22.59 -49.54 -45.06
C GLU A 6 -21.47 -50.58 -45.21
N THR A 7 -20.53 -50.54 -44.25
CA THR A 7 -19.70 -51.68 -43.82
C THR A 7 -19.49 -51.61 -42.30
N GLU A 8 -20.30 -52.38 -41.57
CA GLU A 8 -19.95 -53.12 -40.33
C GLU A 8 -18.96 -54.26 -40.72
N GLU A 9 -18.17 -54.94 -39.89
CA GLU A 9 -17.94 -55.09 -38.44
C GLU A 9 -16.63 -55.91 -38.30
N VAL A 10 -16.00 -55.95 -37.11
CA VAL A 10 -15.52 -57.17 -36.40
C VAL A 10 -14.69 -56.76 -35.17
N GLU A 11 -15.17 -57.21 -34.00
CA GLU A 11 -14.55 -57.18 -32.66
C GLU A 11 -13.34 -58.13 -32.52
N GLN A 12 -12.43 -57.87 -31.56
CA GLN A 12 -11.89 -58.91 -30.66
C GLN A 12 -11.20 -58.35 -29.40
N ALA A 13 -11.19 -59.19 -28.37
CA ALA A 13 -11.17 -58.91 -26.94
C ALA A 13 -9.79 -58.91 -26.24
N ALA A 14 -9.85 -58.66 -24.93
CA ALA A 14 -8.81 -58.48 -23.92
C ALA A 14 -7.88 -59.68 -23.61
N GLU A 15 -6.71 -59.40 -23.03
CA GLU A 15 -6.00 -60.30 -22.10
C GLU A 15 -5.00 -59.53 -21.19
N ASP A 16 -5.09 -59.81 -19.89
CA ASP A 16 -4.11 -59.57 -18.81
C ASP A 16 -3.09 -60.73 -18.81
N PRO A 17 -1.86 -60.58 -18.28
CA PRO A 17 -1.52 -61.43 -17.12
C PRO A 17 -0.52 -60.84 -16.10
N ASN A 18 -0.59 -61.44 -14.91
CA ASN A 18 0.13 -61.10 -13.69
C ASN A 18 1.36 -62.01 -13.44
N SER A 19 2.25 -61.53 -12.55
CA SER A 19 3.29 -62.23 -11.75
C SER A 19 4.69 -62.51 -12.35
N LEU A 20 5.73 -61.98 -11.68
CA LEU A 20 6.77 -62.79 -11.02
C LEU A 20 7.64 -61.95 -10.07
N ASN A 21 7.95 -62.58 -8.94
CA ASN A 21 8.71 -62.15 -7.77
C ASN A 21 10.10 -61.55 -8.03
N THR A 22 10.52 -60.59 -7.20
CA THR A 22 11.91 -60.51 -6.69
C THR A 22 11.96 -59.88 -5.30
N SER A 23 12.84 -60.45 -4.48
CA SER A 23 13.05 -60.34 -3.05
C SER A 23 13.63 -59.01 -2.55
N ASP A 24 13.35 -58.75 -1.25
CA ASP A 24 14.05 -57.85 -0.33
C ASP A 24 15.57 -57.74 -0.55
N SER A 25 16.08 -56.51 -0.54
CA SER A 25 17.17 -56.11 0.36
C SER A 25 17.29 -54.58 0.39
N LEU A 26 16.94 -54.00 1.54
CA LEU A 26 17.21 -52.61 1.92
C LEU A 26 18.73 -52.40 2.07
N GLN A 27 19.26 -51.39 1.39
CA GLN A 27 20.48 -50.69 1.81
C GLN A 27 20.22 -49.18 1.65
N ASP A 28 20.37 -48.48 2.77
CA ASP A 28 20.38 -47.03 2.89
C ASP A 28 21.42 -46.42 1.94
N GLU A 29 20.97 -45.62 0.97
CA GLU A 29 21.83 -44.62 0.34
C GLU A 29 21.22 -43.23 0.55
N ASP A 30 21.99 -42.40 1.26
CA ASP A 30 21.75 -40.99 1.51
C ASP A 30 21.40 -40.25 0.21
N ILE A 31 20.14 -39.84 0.07
CA ILE A 31 19.72 -38.93 -1.01
C ILE A 31 20.33 -37.57 -0.72
N LYS A 32 21.47 -37.31 -1.34
CA LYS A 32 22.16 -36.02 -1.35
C LYS A 32 21.34 -35.05 -2.21
N VAL A 33 20.56 -34.19 -1.57
CA VAL A 33 19.79 -33.13 -2.21
C VAL A 33 20.75 -32.15 -2.91
N PRO A 34 20.56 -31.79 -4.18
CA PRO A 34 21.32 -30.72 -4.82
C PRO A 34 20.89 -29.38 -4.23
N GLU A 35 21.86 -28.57 -3.76
CA GLU A 35 21.64 -27.14 -3.50
C GLU A 35 21.36 -26.43 -4.84
N GLU A 36 20.09 -26.36 -5.25
CA GLU A 36 19.64 -25.38 -6.23
C GLU A 36 19.65 -23.99 -5.57
N LYS A 37 20.65 -23.19 -5.93
CA LYS A 37 20.69 -21.76 -5.66
C LYS A 37 19.72 -21.07 -6.62
N ASP A 38 18.45 -21.00 -6.25
CA ASP A 38 17.52 -20.07 -6.87
C ASP A 38 17.71 -18.68 -6.27
N SER A 39 18.12 -17.76 -7.15
CA SER A 39 18.45 -16.38 -6.86
C SER A 39 17.20 -15.54 -6.67
N VAL A 40 16.82 -15.31 -5.42
CA VAL A 40 16.23 -14.04 -4.99
C VAL A 40 17.23 -13.45 -4.01
N SER A 41 17.97 -12.43 -4.42
CA SER A 41 18.87 -11.71 -3.52
C SER A 41 18.04 -10.92 -2.51
N SER A 42 17.65 -11.57 -1.43
CA SER A 42 17.37 -10.87 -0.18
C SER A 42 18.72 -10.36 0.33
N ASP A 43 19.03 -9.09 0.09
CA ASP A 43 20.20 -8.37 0.64
C ASP A 43 20.18 -8.26 2.19
N VAL A 44 19.34 -9.04 2.87
CA VAL A 44 19.23 -9.08 4.32
C VAL A 44 20.19 -10.15 4.87
N PRO A 45 21.19 -9.78 5.67
CA PRO A 45 22.04 -10.75 6.35
C PRO A 45 21.19 -11.70 7.19
N ALA A 46 21.52 -13.00 7.15
CA ALA A 46 20.90 -13.99 8.02
C ALA A 46 21.05 -13.58 9.49
N PHE A 47 19.93 -13.44 10.20
CA PHE A 47 19.94 -13.09 11.62
C PHE A 47 20.31 -14.31 12.46
N ASP A 48 21.30 -14.15 13.33
CA ASP A 48 21.69 -15.21 14.23
C ASP A 48 20.79 -15.23 15.47
N TRP A 49 19.78 -16.10 15.45
CA TRP A 49 18.90 -16.31 16.59
C TRP A 49 19.61 -16.81 17.86
N SER A 50 20.87 -17.29 17.77
CA SER A 50 21.65 -17.64 18.96
C SER A 50 22.18 -16.43 19.72
N SER A 51 22.20 -15.24 19.10
CA SER A 51 22.66 -13.99 19.72
C SER A 51 21.55 -13.22 20.46
N ILE A 52 20.38 -13.83 20.71
CA ILE A 52 19.30 -13.18 21.46
C ILE A 52 19.74 -12.92 22.90
N ASP A 53 19.55 -11.67 23.35
CA ASP A 53 19.73 -11.33 24.74
C ASP A 53 18.54 -11.81 25.58
N THR A 54 18.77 -12.89 26.31
CA THR A 54 17.79 -13.53 27.22
C THR A 54 17.92 -13.05 28.67
N SER A 55 18.88 -12.17 28.97
CA SER A 55 19.17 -11.75 30.36
C SER A 55 17.97 -11.07 31.02
N HIS A 56 17.31 -10.17 30.30
CA HIS A 56 16.16 -9.38 30.74
C HIS A 56 14.81 -10.13 30.71
N LEU A 57 14.77 -11.37 30.22
CA LEU A 57 13.53 -12.14 30.14
C LEU A 57 13.07 -12.64 31.52
N PRO A 58 11.75 -12.62 31.82
CA PRO A 58 11.20 -13.14 33.07
C PRO A 58 11.53 -14.61 33.34
N SER A 59 11.44 -15.02 34.62
CA SER A 59 11.69 -16.41 35.02
C SER A 59 10.74 -17.43 34.38
N SER A 60 9.53 -17.03 33.98
CA SER A 60 8.57 -17.89 33.26
C SER A 60 9.10 -18.39 31.92
N TYR A 61 10.04 -17.66 31.30
CA TYR A 61 10.69 -18.05 30.04
C TYR A 61 11.80 -19.07 30.29
N LYS A 62 12.44 -19.01 31.46
CA LYS A 62 13.65 -19.78 31.80
C LYS A 62 13.35 -21.06 32.56
N THR A 63 12.13 -21.23 33.06
CA THR A 63 11.75 -22.38 33.89
C THR A 63 10.32 -22.82 33.62
N ASN A 64 10.04 -24.11 33.87
CA ASN A 64 8.70 -24.68 33.84
C ASN A 64 8.13 -24.77 35.26
N SER A 65 6.93 -24.22 35.44
CA SER A 65 6.11 -24.37 36.63
C SER A 65 5.68 -25.82 36.84
N ARG A 66 5.15 -26.14 38.04
CA ARG A 66 4.66 -27.50 38.33
C ARG A 66 3.52 -27.93 37.40
N GLN A 67 2.66 -27.00 37.01
CA GLN A 67 1.56 -27.27 36.09
C GLN A 67 2.07 -27.48 34.65
N GLU A 68 3.00 -26.65 34.17
CA GLU A 68 3.61 -26.83 32.85
C GLU A 68 4.36 -28.16 32.75
N LYS A 69 5.09 -28.58 33.78
CA LYS A 69 5.76 -29.90 33.80
C LYS A 69 4.76 -31.06 33.71
N LYS A 70 3.61 -30.96 34.37
CA LYS A 70 2.54 -31.95 34.24
C LYS A 70 1.95 -31.96 32.83
N LEU A 71 1.72 -30.79 32.24
CA LEU A 71 1.22 -30.67 30.87
C LEU A 71 2.18 -31.28 29.86
N LEU A 72 3.49 -31.04 30.00
CA LEU A 72 4.50 -31.65 29.13
C LEU A 72 4.49 -33.18 29.25
N HIS A 73 4.35 -33.72 30.46
CA HIS A 73 4.22 -35.17 30.64
C HIS A 73 2.95 -35.74 29.99
N ILE A 74 1.83 -35.02 30.06
CA ILE A 74 0.59 -35.40 29.37
C ILE A 74 0.80 -35.34 27.84
N ALA A 75 1.50 -34.31 27.34
CA ALA A 75 1.82 -34.16 25.93
C ALA A 75 2.72 -35.28 25.41
N ASP A 76 3.73 -35.68 26.18
CA ASP A 76 4.62 -36.81 25.84
C ASP A 76 3.85 -38.13 25.77
N HIS A 77 2.98 -38.37 26.76
CA HIS A 77 2.14 -39.57 26.75
C HIS A 77 1.19 -39.57 25.55
N PHE A 78 0.55 -38.44 25.25
CA PHE A 78 -0.30 -38.29 24.09
C PHE A 78 0.46 -38.52 22.77
N LEU A 79 1.68 -37.98 22.65
CA LEU A 79 2.54 -38.18 21.47
C LEU A 79 2.92 -39.65 21.30
N GLN A 80 3.25 -40.36 22.38
CA GLN A 80 3.56 -41.79 22.33
C GLN A 80 2.35 -42.62 21.87
N GLN A 81 1.16 -42.33 22.41
CA GLN A 81 -0.09 -42.97 21.97
C GLN A 81 -0.39 -42.69 20.51
N TYR A 82 -0.28 -41.43 20.09
CA TYR A 82 -0.49 -41.03 18.71
C TYR A 82 0.47 -41.74 17.75
N THR A 83 1.76 -41.79 18.08
CA THR A 83 2.78 -42.45 17.26
C THR A 83 2.53 -43.95 17.13
N HIS A 84 1.98 -44.58 18.18
CA HIS A 84 1.60 -45.99 18.14
C HIS A 84 0.36 -46.23 17.26
N VAL A 85 -0.63 -45.33 17.31
CA VAL A 85 -1.87 -45.46 16.51
C VAL A 85 -1.65 -45.08 15.04
N CYS A 86 -0.78 -44.10 14.78
CA CYS A 86 -0.50 -43.56 13.44
C CYS A 86 1.00 -43.63 13.13
N PRO A 87 1.59 -44.83 12.92
CA PRO A 87 3.04 -45.00 12.76
C PRO A 87 3.59 -44.35 11.47
N ASP A 88 2.77 -44.24 10.42
CA ASP A 88 3.17 -43.67 9.13
C ASP A 88 3.12 -42.14 9.08
N ARG A 89 2.58 -41.47 10.12
CA ARG A 89 2.47 -40.01 10.19
C ARG A 89 3.69 -39.41 10.91
N LYS A 90 4.05 -38.19 10.52
CA LYS A 90 5.12 -37.43 11.18
C LYS A 90 4.74 -37.12 12.65
N PRO A 91 5.73 -36.99 13.56
CA PRO A 91 5.50 -36.58 14.94
C PRO A 91 4.79 -35.23 15.05
N LEU A 92 3.94 -35.07 16.06
CA LEU A 92 3.19 -33.85 16.31
C LEU A 92 4.08 -32.72 16.83
N PHE A 93 3.79 -31.49 16.41
CA PHE A 93 4.43 -30.28 16.93
C PHE A 93 3.74 -29.84 18.23
N LEU A 94 4.25 -30.28 19.38
CA LEU A 94 3.62 -30.09 20.70
C LEU A 94 4.38 -29.17 21.65
N HIS A 95 5.69 -29.38 21.83
CA HIS A 95 6.46 -28.63 22.84
C HIS A 95 7.87 -28.21 22.37
N PRO A 96 7.98 -27.37 21.32
CA PRO A 96 9.27 -26.84 20.88
C PRO A 96 10.01 -26.08 21.99
N VAL A 97 11.33 -25.91 21.82
CA VAL A 97 12.12 -25.08 22.73
C VAL A 97 11.88 -23.59 22.45
N ASN A 98 11.80 -22.77 23.50
CA ASN A 98 11.72 -21.32 23.36
C ASN A 98 13.11 -20.66 23.21
N GLU A 99 13.16 -19.32 23.18
CA GLU A 99 14.41 -18.54 23.12
C GLU A 99 15.42 -18.81 24.25
N CYS A 100 14.97 -19.38 25.38
CA CYS A 100 15.82 -19.72 26.52
C CYS A 100 16.23 -21.21 26.52
N GLY A 101 15.91 -21.96 25.47
CA GLY A 101 16.19 -23.40 25.40
C GLY A 101 15.29 -24.26 26.30
N VAL A 102 14.12 -23.75 26.70
CA VAL A 102 13.17 -24.48 27.56
C VAL A 102 12.01 -24.98 26.72
N GLU A 103 11.69 -26.28 26.84
CA GLU A 103 10.51 -26.87 26.20
C GLU A 103 9.23 -26.26 26.75
N LYS A 104 8.40 -25.75 25.85
CA LYS A 104 7.13 -25.08 26.16
C LYS A 104 6.04 -25.61 25.26
N PHE A 105 4.91 -25.97 25.86
CA PHE A 105 3.75 -26.44 25.11
C PHE A 105 3.18 -25.33 24.21
N VAL A 106 2.93 -25.62 22.93
CA VAL A 106 2.58 -24.59 21.91
C VAL A 106 1.37 -23.72 22.29
N SER A 107 0.34 -24.28 22.93
CA SER A 107 -0.84 -23.52 23.38
C SER A 107 -0.53 -22.50 24.47
N THR A 108 0.50 -22.75 25.28
CA THR A 108 0.94 -21.82 26.35
C THR A 108 1.80 -20.67 25.82
N THR A 109 2.29 -20.76 24.57
CA THR A 109 2.96 -19.66 23.88
C THR A 109 1.97 -18.59 23.40
N LEU A 110 0.70 -18.95 23.19
CA LEU A 110 -0.34 -17.99 22.83
C LEU A 110 -0.71 -17.11 24.02
N ARG A 111 -0.62 -15.79 23.81
CA ARG A 111 -0.93 -14.78 24.84
C ARG A 111 -2.07 -13.89 24.36
N PRO A 112 -3.34 -14.30 24.57
CA PRO A 112 -4.51 -13.48 24.23
C PRO A 112 -4.35 -12.05 24.74
N THR A 113 -4.22 -11.08 23.84
CA THR A 113 -3.96 -9.68 24.20
C THR A 113 -4.73 -8.73 23.30
N LEU A 114 -5.55 -7.86 23.90
CA LEU A 114 -6.17 -6.73 23.23
C LEU A 114 -5.27 -5.49 23.37
N LEU A 115 -4.84 -4.94 22.24
CA LEU A 115 -4.06 -3.71 22.17
C LEU A 115 -4.99 -2.47 22.06
N PRO A 116 -4.56 -1.27 22.49
CA PRO A 116 -5.42 -0.07 22.57
C PRO A 116 -5.63 0.63 21.22
N TYR A 117 -5.53 -0.10 20.10
CA TYR A 117 -5.66 0.44 18.73
C TYR A 117 -6.96 -0.07 18.10
N PRO A 118 -7.93 0.80 17.76
CA PRO A 118 -9.21 0.40 17.19
C PRO A 118 -9.09 -0.42 15.90
N GLU A 119 -8.06 -0.15 15.10
CA GLU A 119 -7.74 -0.89 13.88
C GLU A 119 -7.52 -2.38 14.17
N LEU A 120 -6.89 -2.70 15.31
CA LEU A 120 -6.60 -4.07 15.75
C LEU A 120 -7.79 -4.78 16.40
N TYR A 121 -8.99 -4.17 16.40
CA TYR A 121 -10.21 -4.86 16.83
C TYR A 121 -10.83 -5.70 15.70
N HIS A 122 -10.40 -5.44 14.47
CA HIS A 122 -10.81 -6.15 13.27
C HIS A 122 -9.75 -7.15 12.85
N TRP A 123 -10.15 -8.32 12.35
CA TRP A 123 -9.20 -9.36 11.95
C TRP A 123 -8.24 -8.87 10.86
N SER A 124 -8.73 -8.06 9.91
CA SER A 124 -7.95 -7.50 8.82
C SER A 124 -6.90 -6.52 9.31
N GLY A 125 -7.20 -5.73 10.35
CA GLY A 125 -6.24 -4.85 10.98
C GLY A 125 -5.15 -5.61 11.73
N CYS A 126 -5.49 -6.68 12.46
CA CYS A 126 -4.49 -7.57 13.07
C CYS A 126 -3.57 -8.20 12.03
N ALA A 127 -4.15 -8.75 10.96
CA ALA A 127 -3.41 -9.43 9.90
C ALA A 127 -2.50 -8.46 9.12
N SER A 128 -2.99 -7.26 8.78
CA SER A 128 -2.21 -6.20 8.14
C SER A 128 -1.07 -5.71 9.03
N PHE A 129 -1.32 -5.52 10.33
CA PHE A 129 -0.28 -5.12 11.27
C PHE A 129 0.84 -6.16 11.37
N VAL A 130 0.51 -7.44 11.60
CA VAL A 130 1.52 -8.50 11.75
C VAL A 130 2.33 -8.68 10.46
N SER A 131 1.65 -8.74 9.31
CA SER A 131 2.31 -8.93 8.00
C SER A 131 3.21 -7.75 7.63
N ASN A 132 2.86 -6.52 8.00
CA ASN A 132 3.69 -5.35 7.74
C ASN A 132 4.86 -5.23 8.74
N TYR A 133 4.56 -5.42 10.03
CA TYR A 133 5.50 -5.18 11.13
C TYR A 133 6.64 -6.20 11.19
N LEU A 134 6.38 -7.44 10.80
CA LEU A 134 7.36 -8.51 10.82
C LEU A 134 7.99 -8.75 9.45
N THR A 135 9.28 -9.09 9.48
CA THR A 135 10.03 -9.55 8.32
C THR A 135 10.00 -11.07 8.30
N MET A 136 9.57 -11.66 7.17
CA MET A 136 9.52 -13.11 7.02
C MET A 136 10.94 -13.69 6.94
N GLU A 137 11.18 -14.75 7.70
CA GLU A 137 12.35 -15.62 7.56
C GLU A 137 11.90 -17.05 7.24
N PRO A 138 12.46 -17.68 6.20
CA PRO A 138 12.07 -19.03 5.82
C PRO A 138 12.50 -20.06 6.88
N LEU A 139 11.82 -21.20 6.90
CA LEU A 139 12.25 -22.33 7.74
C LEU A 139 13.61 -22.85 7.26
N LYS A 140 14.50 -23.19 8.21
CA LYS A 140 15.81 -23.80 7.91
C LYS A 140 15.68 -25.04 7.03
N CYS A 141 14.65 -25.83 7.26
CA CYS A 141 14.28 -26.97 6.44
C CYS A 141 12.77 -26.87 6.12
N PRO A 142 12.38 -26.85 4.84
CA PRO A 142 10.98 -26.61 4.47
C PRO A 142 10.06 -27.80 4.77
N ILE A 143 10.59 -29.01 5.00
CA ILE A 143 9.81 -30.25 5.16
C ILE A 143 9.59 -30.66 6.63
N THR A 144 10.16 -29.92 7.57
CA THR A 144 10.06 -30.18 9.01
C THR A 144 9.65 -28.93 9.76
N PRO A 145 8.81 -29.04 10.81
CA PRO A 145 8.51 -27.92 11.68
C PRO A 145 9.78 -27.37 12.37
N PRO A 146 9.79 -26.10 12.78
CA PRO A 146 10.95 -25.49 13.41
C PRO A 146 11.24 -26.16 14.77
N SER A 147 12.52 -26.34 15.12
CA SER A 147 12.92 -26.88 16.43
C SER A 147 12.58 -25.94 17.58
N SER A 148 12.46 -24.65 17.29
CA SER A 148 12.28 -23.58 18.26
C SER A 148 11.08 -22.72 17.89
N LEU A 149 10.32 -22.29 18.90
CA LEU A 149 9.17 -21.40 18.74
C LEU A 149 9.34 -20.19 19.64
N TYR A 150 9.47 -19.01 19.05
CA TYR A 150 9.76 -17.79 19.78
C TYR A 150 8.49 -17.18 20.39
N SER A 151 8.64 -16.54 21.54
CA SER A 151 7.51 -15.84 22.14
C SER A 151 7.08 -14.61 21.30
N PRO A 152 5.77 -14.27 21.28
CA PRO A 152 5.27 -13.02 20.68
C PRO A 152 6.04 -11.76 21.07
N THR A 153 6.51 -11.67 22.31
CA THR A 153 7.28 -10.52 22.80
C THR A 153 8.68 -10.44 22.19
N THR A 154 9.32 -11.58 21.95
CA THR A 154 10.65 -11.64 21.33
C THR A 154 10.54 -11.33 19.84
N ILE A 155 9.54 -11.91 19.17
CA ILE A 155 9.25 -11.65 17.75
C ILE A 155 8.98 -10.15 17.51
N LEU A 156 8.20 -9.50 18.38
CA LEU A 156 7.93 -8.06 18.28
C LEU A 156 9.18 -7.18 18.51
N LYS A 157 10.11 -7.62 19.36
CA LYS A 157 11.35 -6.90 19.65
C LYS A 157 12.33 -6.94 18.48
N TYR A 158 12.44 -8.08 17.80
CA TYR A 158 13.38 -8.28 16.68
C TYR A 158 12.75 -8.07 15.30
N GLN A 159 11.42 -7.96 15.23
CA GLN A 159 10.64 -7.72 14.00
C GLN A 159 10.91 -8.73 12.88
N ARG A 160 11.18 -9.99 13.26
CA ARG A 160 11.54 -11.10 12.38
C ARG A 160 10.91 -12.38 12.90
N GLY A 161 10.61 -13.32 12.01
CA GLY A 161 10.11 -14.64 12.40
C GLY A 161 9.73 -15.51 11.21
N ASN A 162 9.49 -16.80 11.48
CA ASN A 162 8.98 -17.74 10.49
C ASN A 162 7.45 -17.83 10.52
N CYS A 163 6.86 -18.71 9.69
CA CYS A 163 5.40 -18.85 9.59
C CYS A 163 4.71 -19.22 10.92
N PHE A 164 5.36 -19.98 11.80
CA PHE A 164 4.82 -20.33 13.12
C PHE A 164 4.85 -19.13 14.06
N ASP A 165 5.96 -18.38 14.07
CA ASP A 165 6.12 -17.17 14.88
C ASP A 165 5.06 -16.12 14.53
N PHE A 166 4.87 -15.88 13.23
CA PHE A 166 3.83 -15.00 12.69
C PHE A 166 2.43 -15.45 13.10
N THR A 167 2.14 -16.75 12.96
CA THR A 167 0.84 -17.35 13.29
C THR A 167 0.52 -17.20 14.78
N VAL A 168 1.48 -17.46 15.67
CA VAL A 168 1.30 -17.36 17.12
C VAL A 168 1.06 -15.91 17.55
N LEU A 169 1.78 -14.94 16.99
CA LEU A 169 1.53 -13.53 17.27
C LEU A 169 0.13 -13.12 16.78
N LEU A 170 -0.22 -13.43 15.53
CA LEU A 170 -1.51 -13.07 14.94
C LEU A 170 -2.68 -13.70 15.70
N CYS A 171 -2.60 -15.00 15.99
CA CYS A 171 -3.63 -15.70 16.74
C CYS A 171 -3.78 -15.15 18.16
N SER A 172 -2.68 -14.76 18.83
CA SER A 172 -2.71 -14.10 20.15
C SER A 172 -3.48 -12.77 20.13
N LEU A 173 -3.32 -11.96 19.08
CA LEU A 173 -4.05 -10.70 18.91
C LEU A 173 -5.53 -10.93 18.59
N LEU A 174 -5.83 -11.87 17.69
CA LEU A 174 -7.20 -12.20 17.27
C LEU A 174 -8.02 -12.77 18.44
N ILE A 175 -7.46 -13.70 19.22
CA ILE A 175 -8.12 -14.22 20.42
C ILE A 175 -8.31 -13.10 21.45
N GLY A 176 -7.32 -12.20 21.61
CA GLY A 176 -7.43 -11.02 22.47
C GLY A 176 -8.56 -10.08 22.04
N ALA A 177 -8.76 -9.91 20.74
CA ALA A 177 -9.91 -9.24 20.15
C ALA A 177 -11.20 -10.07 20.25
N GLY A 178 -11.19 -11.32 20.70
CA GLY A 178 -12.39 -12.14 20.91
C GLY A 178 -12.88 -12.87 19.66
N TYR A 179 -12.03 -13.05 18.64
CA TYR A 179 -12.27 -14.00 17.56
C TYR A 179 -12.05 -15.43 18.03
N ASP A 180 -12.74 -16.39 17.40
CA ASP A 180 -12.50 -17.82 17.60
C ASP A 180 -11.36 -18.26 16.67
N ALA A 181 -10.13 -17.96 17.07
CA ALA A 181 -8.94 -18.15 16.23
C ALA A 181 -8.05 -19.29 16.74
N TYR A 182 -7.46 -20.01 15.78
CA TYR A 182 -6.59 -21.17 15.99
C TYR A 182 -5.33 -21.02 15.14
N CYS A 183 -4.20 -21.38 15.70
CA CYS A 183 -3.01 -21.67 14.91
C CYS A 183 -3.21 -23.00 14.19
N VAL A 184 -2.87 -23.05 12.92
CA VAL A 184 -2.92 -24.25 12.07
C VAL A 184 -1.50 -24.64 11.72
N HIS A 185 -1.19 -25.93 11.84
CA HIS A 185 0.02 -26.54 11.33
C HIS A 185 -0.37 -27.55 10.26
N GLY A 186 0.26 -27.45 9.09
CA GLY A 186 -0.03 -28.32 7.96
C GLY A 186 0.87 -28.06 6.78
N TYR A 187 0.34 -28.29 5.58
CA TYR A 187 1.09 -28.18 4.34
C TYR A 187 0.48 -27.13 3.41
N ALA A 188 1.34 -26.36 2.74
CA ALA A 188 0.95 -25.35 1.79
C ALA A 188 1.82 -25.42 0.52
N THR A 189 1.42 -24.70 -0.52
CA THR A 189 2.21 -24.61 -1.75
C THR A 189 3.48 -23.78 -1.54
N GLN A 190 4.42 -23.88 -2.50
CA GLN A 190 5.70 -23.17 -2.43
C GLN A 190 5.50 -21.65 -2.33
N GLU A 191 4.53 -21.11 -3.07
CA GLU A 191 4.26 -19.67 -3.14
C GLU A 191 3.87 -19.12 -1.77
N ILE A 192 2.95 -19.81 -1.07
CA ILE A 192 2.55 -19.46 0.31
C ILE A 192 3.73 -19.58 1.28
N CYS A 193 4.51 -20.66 1.18
CA CYS A 193 5.63 -20.90 2.11
C CYS A 193 6.78 -19.90 1.93
N ALA A 194 7.04 -19.47 0.70
CA ALA A 194 8.12 -18.57 0.33
C ALA A 194 7.71 -17.09 0.32
N LEU A 195 6.43 -16.76 0.56
CA LEU A 195 5.88 -15.41 0.35
C LEU A 195 6.12 -14.90 -1.08
N ASP A 196 6.05 -15.81 -2.06
CA ASP A 196 6.19 -15.45 -3.46
C ASP A 196 4.82 -14.99 -4.00
N GLN A 197 4.75 -13.73 -4.41
CA GLN A 197 3.55 -13.12 -4.97
C GLN A 197 3.75 -12.71 -6.43
N THR A 198 4.87 -13.09 -7.06
CA THR A 198 5.26 -12.66 -8.41
C THR A 198 4.31 -13.13 -9.50
N GLN A 199 3.51 -14.17 -9.23
CA GLN A 199 2.46 -14.65 -10.15
C GLN A 199 1.08 -14.06 -9.84
N ASP A 200 0.91 -13.46 -8.66
CA ASP A 200 -0.37 -12.87 -8.26
C ASP A 200 -0.57 -11.51 -8.92
N LEU A 201 -1.81 -11.25 -9.36
CA LEU A 201 -2.21 -9.91 -9.77
C LEU A 201 -2.28 -8.97 -8.56
N CYS A 202 -1.61 -7.82 -8.67
CA CYS A 202 -1.62 -6.79 -7.64
C CYS A 202 -3.07 -6.40 -7.28
N PRO A 203 -3.48 -6.43 -5.99
CA PRO A 203 -4.84 -6.09 -5.58
C PRO A 203 -5.29 -4.68 -6.00
N LEU A 204 -4.36 -3.73 -6.13
CA LEU A 204 -4.65 -2.35 -6.55
C LEU A 204 -5.01 -2.25 -8.04
N LEU A 205 -4.62 -3.24 -8.85
CA LEU A 205 -4.95 -3.30 -10.28
C LEU A 205 -6.27 -4.06 -10.53
N LYS A 206 -6.80 -4.77 -9.54
CA LYS A 206 -8.08 -5.48 -9.66
C LYS A 206 -9.21 -4.46 -9.74
N LYS A 207 -9.82 -4.33 -10.92
CA LYS A 207 -11.07 -3.55 -11.07
C LYS A 207 -12.12 -4.11 -10.09
N PRO A 208 -12.83 -3.25 -9.33
CA PRO A 208 -13.90 -3.74 -8.46
C PRO A 208 -14.89 -4.55 -9.30
N GLN A 209 -15.13 -5.82 -8.94
CA GLN A 209 -16.23 -6.57 -9.55
C GLN A 209 -17.52 -5.79 -9.27
N GLU A 210 -18.10 -5.22 -10.33
CA GLU A 210 -19.44 -4.66 -10.26
C GLU A 210 -20.38 -5.82 -9.88
N VAL A 211 -20.81 -5.85 -8.62
CA VAL A 211 -21.83 -6.78 -8.17
C VAL A 211 -23.06 -6.46 -9.01
N PRO A 212 -23.55 -7.38 -9.87
CA PRO A 212 -24.70 -7.08 -10.70
C PRO A 212 -25.90 -6.91 -9.79
N VAL A 213 -26.27 -5.67 -9.52
CA VAL A 213 -27.53 -5.33 -8.85
C VAL A 213 -28.63 -5.84 -9.77
N LYS A 214 -29.18 -7.02 -9.46
CA LYS A 214 -30.39 -7.55 -10.08
C LYS A 214 -31.54 -6.59 -9.77
N LYS A 215 -31.68 -5.53 -10.58
CA LYS A 215 -32.90 -4.72 -10.61
C LYS A 215 -34.01 -5.59 -11.20
N SER A 216 -34.98 -5.96 -10.38
CA SER A 216 -36.20 -6.64 -10.80
C SER A 216 -37.00 -5.73 -11.74
N ARG A 217 -36.93 -5.99 -13.04
CA ARG A 217 -37.70 -5.26 -14.05
C ARG A 217 -39.13 -5.81 -14.12
N LYS A 218 -40.03 -5.29 -13.29
CA LYS A 218 -41.48 -5.36 -13.55
C LYS A 218 -41.89 -4.08 -14.29
N TYR A 219 -42.54 -4.28 -15.45
CA TYR A 219 -42.99 -3.28 -16.44
C TYR A 219 -41.92 -2.79 -17.44
N ARG A 220 -41.98 -3.30 -18.67
CA ARG A 220 -41.37 -2.67 -19.85
C ARG A 220 -42.44 -1.79 -20.50
N VAL A 221 -42.27 -0.48 -20.46
CA VAL A 221 -42.89 0.41 -21.45
C VAL A 221 -42.11 0.20 -22.74
N LYS A 222 -42.77 -0.20 -23.84
CA LYS A 222 -42.16 -0.22 -25.16
C LYS A 222 -41.93 1.23 -25.58
N ILE A 223 -40.70 1.70 -25.42
CA ILE A 223 -40.24 2.92 -26.10
C ILE A 223 -40.26 2.59 -27.60
N LEU A 224 -40.98 3.39 -28.39
CA LEU A 224 -40.94 3.32 -29.85
C LEU A 224 -39.47 3.51 -30.26
N SER A 225 -38.87 2.49 -30.89
CA SER A 225 -37.51 2.59 -31.42
C SER A 225 -37.46 3.74 -32.42
N GLU A 226 -36.62 4.72 -32.13
CA GLU A 226 -36.22 5.74 -33.08
C GLU A 226 -35.65 5.05 -34.34
N PRO A 227 -36.00 5.52 -35.55
CA PRO A 227 -35.44 4.98 -36.78
C PRO A 227 -33.94 5.32 -36.85
N GLN A 228 -33.10 4.37 -36.45
CA GLN A 228 -31.65 4.48 -36.60
C GLN A 228 -31.26 4.16 -38.04
N SER A 229 -30.42 5.01 -38.64
CA SER A 229 -29.89 4.80 -39.99
C SER A 229 -29.15 3.47 -40.08
N LYS A 230 -29.42 2.67 -41.14
CA LYS A 230 -28.73 1.39 -41.38
C LYS A 230 -27.20 1.54 -41.46
N PHE A 231 -26.73 2.72 -41.87
CA PHE A 231 -25.30 3.03 -41.95
C PHE A 231 -24.66 3.20 -40.57
N GLU A 232 -25.33 3.86 -39.62
CA GLU A 232 -24.83 4.02 -38.24
C GLU A 232 -24.80 2.69 -37.50
N LEU A 233 -25.80 1.83 -37.74
CA LEU A 233 -25.81 0.47 -37.23
C LEU A 233 -24.64 -0.35 -37.79
N GLN A 234 -24.33 -0.22 -39.08
CA GLN A 234 -23.17 -0.87 -39.69
C GLN A 234 -21.84 -0.30 -39.19
N GLN A 235 -21.70 1.01 -38.97
CA GLN A 235 -20.49 1.59 -38.39
C GLN A 235 -20.29 1.18 -36.93
N LYS A 236 -21.37 1.14 -36.14
CA LYS A 236 -21.31 0.63 -34.75
C LYS A 236 -21.02 -0.87 -34.73
N ALA A 237 -21.55 -1.65 -35.67
CA ALA A 237 -21.25 -3.07 -35.80
C ALA A 237 -19.79 -3.31 -36.18
N LYS A 238 -19.26 -2.58 -37.18
CA LYS A 238 -17.84 -2.65 -37.54
C LYS A 238 -16.91 -2.24 -36.41
N LYS A 239 -17.22 -1.15 -35.70
CA LYS A 239 -16.44 -0.73 -34.51
C LYS A 239 -16.50 -1.76 -33.39
N LYS A 240 -17.63 -2.48 -33.25
CA LYS A 240 -17.76 -3.56 -32.28
C LYS A 240 -16.99 -4.81 -32.70
N GLU A 241 -17.06 -5.20 -33.97
CA GLU A 241 -16.24 -6.30 -34.52
C GLU A 241 -14.75 -6.00 -34.42
N GLU A 242 -14.31 -4.77 -34.72
CA GLU A 242 -12.90 -4.37 -34.54
C GLU A 242 -12.47 -4.44 -33.08
N VAL A 243 -13.31 -4.03 -32.13
CA VAL A 243 -13.02 -4.15 -30.70
C VAL A 243 -13.05 -5.60 -30.23
N GLU A 244 -14.00 -6.41 -30.70
CA GLU A 244 -14.09 -7.85 -30.37
C GLU A 244 -12.94 -8.65 -30.97
N ASP A 245 -12.47 -8.30 -32.18
CA ASP A 245 -11.32 -8.95 -32.81
C ASP A 245 -9.99 -8.56 -32.14
N VAL A 246 -9.87 -7.32 -31.64
CA VAL A 246 -8.73 -6.91 -30.80
C VAL A 246 -8.76 -7.63 -29.46
N GLN A 247 -9.93 -7.70 -28.81
CA GLN A 247 -10.11 -8.44 -27.55
C GLN A 247 -9.80 -9.93 -27.71
N LYS A 248 -10.26 -10.58 -28.79
CA LYS A 248 -9.93 -11.99 -29.05
C LYS A 248 -8.45 -12.22 -29.29
N LYS A 249 -7.76 -11.29 -29.96
CA LYS A 249 -6.30 -11.38 -30.15
C LYS A 249 -5.55 -11.19 -28.84
N GLU A 250 -5.98 -10.24 -27.99
CA GLU A 250 -5.44 -10.06 -26.64
C GLU A 250 -5.69 -11.30 -25.77
N GLU A 251 -6.89 -11.88 -25.81
CA GLU A 251 -7.23 -13.13 -25.10
C GLU A 251 -6.41 -14.32 -25.64
N GLU A 252 -6.21 -14.44 -26.95
CA GLU A 252 -5.37 -15.49 -27.55
C GLU A 252 -3.89 -15.32 -27.17
N GLU A 253 -3.35 -14.10 -27.15
CA GLU A 253 -1.99 -13.81 -26.68
C GLU A 253 -1.84 -14.06 -25.17
N GLU A 254 -2.85 -13.73 -24.37
CA GLU A 254 -2.89 -14.00 -22.92
C GLU A 254 -2.91 -15.53 -22.65
N VAL A 255 -3.70 -16.30 -23.40
CA VAL A 255 -3.72 -17.76 -23.29
C VAL A 255 -2.40 -18.40 -23.72
N VAL A 256 -1.72 -17.85 -24.74
CA VAL A 256 -0.42 -18.35 -25.20
C VAL A 256 0.69 -18.04 -24.19
N THR A 257 0.67 -16.85 -23.57
CA THR A 257 1.61 -16.48 -22.50
C THR A 257 1.37 -17.30 -21.23
N GLU A 258 0.11 -17.48 -20.80
CA GLU A 258 -0.25 -18.35 -19.67
C GLU A 258 0.14 -19.83 -19.88
N ALA A 259 0.08 -20.32 -21.12
CA ALA A 259 0.49 -21.69 -21.44
C ALA A 259 2.01 -21.90 -21.36
N GLN A 260 2.81 -20.86 -21.63
CA GLN A 260 4.27 -20.86 -21.52
C GLN A 260 4.74 -20.67 -20.06
N ASP A 261 3.93 -20.00 -19.23
CA ASP A 261 4.21 -19.67 -17.82
C ASP A 261 3.76 -20.71 -16.79
N LYS A 262 3.41 -21.94 -17.19
CA LYS A 262 3.05 -22.98 -16.22
C LYS A 262 4.19 -23.18 -15.21
N PRO A 263 3.93 -23.07 -13.89
CA PRO A 263 4.97 -23.22 -12.89
C PRO A 263 5.66 -24.56 -13.07
N LYS A 264 6.99 -24.55 -12.97
CA LYS A 264 7.79 -25.78 -12.93
C LYS A 264 7.18 -26.71 -11.87
N ARG A 265 7.12 -28.01 -12.15
CA ARG A 265 6.55 -28.98 -11.21
C ARG A 265 7.33 -28.91 -9.89
N ASP A 266 6.71 -28.41 -8.81
CA ASP A 266 7.32 -28.34 -7.47
C ASP A 266 7.57 -29.77 -6.94
N PRO A 267 8.84 -30.19 -6.80
CA PRO A 267 9.18 -31.53 -6.30
C PRO A 267 8.72 -31.77 -4.86
N LEU A 268 8.53 -30.70 -4.09
CA LEU A 268 8.15 -30.74 -2.68
C LEU A 268 6.67 -30.40 -2.44
N ARG A 269 5.85 -30.40 -3.48
CA ARG A 269 4.42 -30.12 -3.35
C ARG A 269 3.76 -31.10 -2.37
N GLY A 270 3.13 -30.55 -1.33
CA GLY A 270 2.48 -31.33 -0.26
C GLY A 270 3.42 -31.81 0.84
N LEU A 271 4.73 -31.56 0.74
CA LEU A 271 5.72 -31.90 1.76
C LEU A 271 6.15 -30.68 2.59
N ARG A 272 5.93 -29.46 2.08
CA ARG A 272 6.33 -28.21 2.74
C ARG A 272 5.45 -27.92 3.94
N VAL A 273 6.09 -27.80 5.09
CA VAL A 273 5.45 -27.47 6.36
C VAL A 273 5.23 -25.96 6.42
N HIS A 274 4.02 -25.57 6.79
CA HIS A 274 3.63 -24.19 6.97
C HIS A 274 2.67 -24.03 8.16
N ALA A 275 2.54 -22.80 8.64
CA ALA A 275 1.59 -22.44 9.68
C ALA A 275 0.81 -21.19 9.29
N TRP A 276 -0.50 -21.21 9.56
CA TRP A 276 -1.43 -20.12 9.27
C TRP A 276 -2.53 -20.05 10.33
N VAL A 277 -3.42 -19.05 10.24
CA VAL A 277 -4.51 -18.90 11.22
C VAL A 277 -5.84 -19.35 10.63
N LEU A 278 -6.61 -20.11 11.40
CA LEU A 278 -8.01 -20.46 11.14
C LEU A 278 -8.91 -19.61 12.04
N VAL A 279 -9.93 -18.99 11.46
CA VAL A 279 -10.97 -18.27 12.21
C VAL A 279 -12.32 -18.95 11.97
N LEU A 280 -12.94 -19.47 13.03
CA LEU A 280 -14.24 -20.13 12.94
C LEU A 280 -15.39 -19.12 12.89
N SER A 281 -16.45 -19.47 12.17
CA SER A 281 -17.70 -18.70 12.10
C SER A 281 -18.41 -18.58 13.45
N GLY A 282 -19.23 -17.54 13.61
CA GLY A 282 -20.14 -17.35 14.75
C GLY A 282 -19.70 -16.24 15.72
N LYS A 283 -18.51 -16.34 16.34
CA LYS A 283 -18.01 -15.25 17.20
C LYS A 283 -17.71 -14.00 16.36
N ARG A 284 -17.87 -12.81 16.97
CA ARG A 284 -17.63 -11.51 16.30
C ARG A 284 -18.42 -11.30 14.99
N LYS A 285 -19.55 -11.99 14.79
CA LYS A 285 -20.38 -11.96 13.57
C LYS A 285 -19.63 -12.41 12.31
N VAL A 286 -18.62 -13.26 12.45
CA VAL A 286 -17.94 -13.88 11.31
C VAL A 286 -18.93 -14.84 10.62
N PRO A 287 -19.26 -14.61 9.33
CA PRO A 287 -20.31 -15.36 8.65
C PRO A 287 -19.89 -16.78 8.28
N GLU A 288 -18.64 -16.93 7.81
CA GLU A 288 -18.09 -18.19 7.31
C GLU A 288 -16.69 -18.40 7.89
N THR A 289 -16.30 -19.66 8.02
CA THR A 289 -14.96 -20.04 8.49
C THR A 289 -13.95 -19.80 7.38
N PHE A 290 -12.81 -19.19 7.72
CA PHE A 290 -11.79 -18.83 6.74
C PHE A 290 -10.36 -18.95 7.29
N PHE A 291 -9.39 -19.02 6.39
CA PHE A 291 -7.97 -19.00 6.71
C PHE A 291 -7.39 -17.60 6.54
N ILE A 292 -6.35 -17.27 7.30
CA ILE A 292 -5.54 -16.07 7.13
C ILE A 292 -4.10 -16.51 6.89
N ASN A 293 -3.54 -16.15 5.74
CA ASN A 293 -2.12 -16.27 5.50
C ASN A 293 -1.41 -15.17 6.32
N PRO A 294 -0.59 -15.54 7.31
CA PRO A 294 -0.07 -14.55 8.24
C PRO A 294 1.05 -13.69 7.61
N PHE A 295 1.69 -14.15 6.54
CA PHE A 295 2.73 -13.38 5.83
C PHE A 295 2.15 -12.26 4.96
N THR A 296 1.03 -12.50 4.30
CA THR A 296 0.37 -11.50 3.43
C THR A 296 -0.71 -10.71 4.17
N GLY A 297 -1.29 -11.30 5.21
CA GLY A 297 -2.45 -10.78 5.92
C GLY A 297 -3.78 -10.96 5.18
N ASN A 298 -3.78 -11.69 4.06
CA ASN A 298 -4.96 -11.94 3.24
C ASN A 298 -5.83 -13.06 3.84
N ASN A 299 -7.14 -12.95 3.64
CA ASN A 299 -8.04 -14.06 3.92
C ASN A 299 -8.13 -15.01 2.71
N HIS A 300 -8.37 -16.28 3.02
CA HIS A 300 -8.53 -17.35 2.05
C HIS A 300 -9.72 -18.20 2.45
N ASN A 301 -10.45 -18.71 1.45
CA ASN A 301 -11.48 -19.69 1.71
C ASN A 301 -10.83 -20.99 2.24
N THR A 302 -11.56 -21.74 3.06
CA THR A 302 -11.12 -23.07 3.53
C THR A 302 -10.92 -24.08 2.40
N THR A 303 -11.50 -23.82 1.23
CA THR A 303 -11.41 -24.65 0.02
C THR A 303 -10.29 -24.24 -0.95
N ASP A 304 -9.48 -23.23 -0.57
CA ASP A 304 -8.39 -22.72 -1.40
C ASP A 304 -7.32 -23.80 -1.65
N GLU A 305 -6.87 -23.91 -2.90
CA GLU A 305 -5.94 -24.95 -3.37
C GLU A 305 -4.50 -24.74 -2.86
N CYS A 306 -4.21 -23.55 -2.37
CA CYS A 306 -2.92 -23.19 -1.77
C CYS A 306 -2.66 -23.91 -0.43
N PHE A 307 -3.71 -24.39 0.25
CA PHE A 307 -3.60 -25.11 1.53
C PHE A 307 -3.87 -26.62 1.32
N LEU A 308 -2.78 -27.40 1.35
CA LEU A 308 -2.74 -28.78 0.90
C LEU A 308 -3.13 -29.81 1.98
N GLY A 309 -3.19 -29.42 3.25
CA GLY A 309 -3.68 -30.29 4.32
C GLY A 309 -3.36 -29.75 5.71
N ILE A 310 -4.09 -30.22 6.72
CA ILE A 310 -3.93 -29.83 8.13
C ILE A 310 -3.51 -31.04 8.95
N GLU A 311 -2.44 -30.90 9.72
CA GLU A 311 -1.98 -31.93 10.68
C GLU A 311 -2.60 -31.69 12.05
N SER A 312 -2.53 -30.45 12.54
CA SER A 312 -3.06 -30.07 13.84
C SER A 312 -3.45 -28.61 13.91
N ILE A 313 -4.31 -28.29 14.87
CA ILE A 313 -4.68 -26.92 15.21
C ILE A 313 -4.62 -26.73 16.72
N TRP A 314 -4.35 -25.51 17.18
CA TRP A 314 -4.34 -25.21 18.61
C TRP A 314 -4.72 -23.76 18.89
N ASN A 315 -5.22 -23.54 20.10
CA ASN A 315 -5.45 -22.21 20.64
C ASN A 315 -4.95 -22.15 22.09
N HIS A 316 -5.21 -21.04 22.78
CA HIS A 316 -4.82 -20.84 24.18
C HIS A 316 -5.48 -21.81 25.19
N ARG A 317 -6.43 -22.65 24.76
CA ARG A 317 -7.19 -23.58 25.63
C ARG A 317 -6.83 -25.04 25.40
N ASN A 318 -6.54 -25.43 24.16
CA ASN A 318 -6.31 -26.83 23.81
C ASN A 318 -5.48 -27.01 22.54
N TYR A 319 -5.26 -28.29 22.22
CA TYR A 319 -4.62 -28.79 21.02
C TYR A 319 -5.48 -29.90 20.41
N TRP A 320 -5.68 -29.85 19.09
CA TRP A 320 -6.46 -30.82 18.33
C TRP A 320 -5.63 -31.38 17.18
N VAL A 321 -5.70 -32.68 17.00
CA VAL A 321 -5.06 -33.39 15.89
C VAL A 321 -6.13 -33.72 14.86
N ASN A 322 -5.85 -33.42 13.59
CA ASN A 322 -6.74 -33.79 12.51
C ASN A 322 -6.61 -35.29 12.22
N MET A 323 -7.74 -36.00 12.25
CA MET A 323 -7.84 -37.43 11.94
C MET A 323 -8.53 -37.68 10.59
N GLN A 324 -8.87 -36.62 9.86
CA GLN A 324 -9.54 -36.67 8.56
C GLN A 324 -8.54 -36.87 7.40
N ASP A 325 -9.03 -37.31 6.24
CA ASP A 325 -8.22 -37.45 5.02
C ASP A 325 -8.00 -36.09 4.33
N CYS A 326 -6.74 -35.73 4.09
CA CYS A 326 -6.34 -34.49 3.41
C CYS A 326 -5.87 -34.68 1.95
N ARG A 327 -6.07 -35.85 1.33
CA ARG A 327 -5.61 -36.13 -0.06
C ARG A 327 -6.10 -35.11 -1.11
N LYS A 328 -7.25 -34.47 -0.88
CA LYS A 328 -7.84 -33.45 -1.76
C LYS A 328 -7.63 -32.01 -1.25
N GLY A 329 -6.63 -31.79 -0.40
CA GLY A 329 -6.43 -30.52 0.28
C GLY A 329 -7.40 -30.33 1.44
N CYS A 330 -7.78 -29.07 1.68
CA CYS A 330 -8.69 -28.70 2.77
C CYS A 330 -10.18 -28.65 2.37
N LYS A 331 -10.52 -28.99 1.12
CA LYS A 331 -11.87 -28.79 0.54
C LYS A 331 -12.98 -29.56 1.27
N ASP A 332 -12.70 -30.78 1.70
CA ASP A 332 -13.68 -31.71 2.28
C ASP A 332 -13.58 -31.78 3.83
N LEU A 333 -12.80 -30.89 4.46
CA LEU A 333 -12.57 -30.91 5.91
C LEU A 333 -13.74 -30.32 6.69
N SER A 334 -14.12 -31.00 7.77
CA SER A 334 -15.05 -30.49 8.77
C SER A 334 -14.32 -29.74 9.87
N PHE A 335 -14.76 -28.52 10.16
CA PHE A 335 -14.21 -27.68 11.23
C PHE A 335 -15.02 -27.72 12.54
N ASP A 336 -15.92 -28.70 12.70
CA ASP A 336 -16.55 -28.98 13.99
C ASP A 336 -15.58 -29.73 14.91
N LEU A 337 -14.94 -28.97 15.82
CA LEU A 337 -13.94 -29.49 16.76
C LEU A 337 -14.55 -30.30 17.91
N SER A 338 -15.87 -30.45 17.95
CA SER A 338 -16.54 -31.31 18.93
C SER A 338 -16.71 -32.76 18.46
N ASP A 339 -16.46 -33.03 17.18
CA ASP A 339 -16.48 -34.38 16.61
C ASP A 339 -15.18 -35.12 16.92
N ALA A 340 -15.23 -36.00 17.92
CA ALA A 340 -14.09 -36.80 18.37
C ALA A 340 -13.59 -37.82 17.34
N ILE A 341 -14.36 -38.13 16.29
CA ILE A 341 -13.91 -39.02 15.21
C ILE A 341 -12.99 -38.26 14.25
N ARG A 342 -13.29 -36.98 14.02
CA ARG A 342 -12.57 -36.12 13.06
C ARG A 342 -11.41 -35.37 13.70
N TRP A 343 -11.56 -35.01 14.97
CA TRP A 343 -10.57 -34.26 15.72
C TRP A 343 -10.28 -34.95 17.05
N GLU A 344 -9.05 -35.43 17.20
CA GLU A 344 -8.57 -35.97 18.47
C GLU A 344 -8.14 -34.80 19.37
N ILE A 345 -8.71 -34.71 20.58
CA ILE A 345 -8.47 -33.62 21.52
C ILE A 345 -7.48 -34.06 22.60
N MET A 346 -6.47 -33.23 22.88
CA MET A 346 -5.47 -33.58 23.89
C MET A 346 -6.01 -33.46 25.32
N LEU A 347 -6.73 -32.38 25.63
CA LEU A 347 -7.31 -32.14 26.96
C LEU A 347 -8.84 -32.20 26.88
N PRO A 348 -9.49 -33.35 27.10
CA PRO A 348 -10.95 -33.43 27.06
C PRO A 348 -11.59 -32.50 28.09
N GLU A 349 -12.54 -31.65 27.67
CA GLU A 349 -13.31 -30.79 28.58
C GLU A 349 -14.32 -31.65 29.37
N SER A 350 -14.39 -31.44 30.70
CA SER A 350 -15.23 -32.22 31.61
C SER A 350 -16.74 -31.96 31.52
N ASN A 351 -17.22 -31.02 30.69
CA ASN A 351 -18.59 -30.49 30.77
C ASN A 351 -19.43 -30.61 29.48
N LYS A 352 -19.67 -31.84 29.00
CA LYS A 352 -20.73 -32.13 28.00
C LYS A 352 -21.62 -33.34 28.30
N LEU A 353 -21.69 -33.80 29.56
CA LEU A 353 -22.57 -34.92 29.94
C LEU A 353 -23.73 -34.56 30.88
N LEU A 354 -24.05 -33.29 31.09
CA LEU A 354 -25.18 -32.90 31.95
C LEU A 354 -26.05 -31.81 31.31
N THR A 355 -26.63 -32.09 30.14
CA THR A 355 -27.90 -31.47 29.77
C THR A 355 -28.65 -32.47 28.90
N GLU A 356 -29.86 -32.83 29.33
CA GLU A 356 -30.77 -33.81 28.72
C GLU A 356 -30.55 -35.29 29.11
N SER A 357 -30.91 -35.63 30.36
CA SER A 357 -31.92 -36.68 30.61
C SER A 357 -32.21 -36.85 32.10
N SER A 358 -33.47 -36.55 32.45
CA SER A 358 -34.29 -37.16 33.49
C SER A 358 -33.73 -37.37 34.90
N GLU A 359 -34.39 -36.70 35.85
CA GLU A 359 -34.55 -37.12 37.24
C GLU A 359 -34.77 -38.63 37.37
N ARG A 360 -33.83 -39.34 38.02
CA ARG A 360 -34.09 -40.33 39.08
C ARG A 360 -32.81 -40.97 39.65
N ASP A 361 -32.91 -41.22 40.94
CA ASP A 361 -32.14 -42.08 41.84
C ASP A 361 -30.82 -41.61 42.48
N VAL A 362 -30.91 -41.54 43.81
CA VAL A 362 -29.84 -41.42 44.80
C VAL A 362 -29.37 -42.83 45.13
N GLY A 363 -28.08 -43.12 44.94
CA GLY A 363 -27.50 -44.42 45.30
C GLY A 363 -26.01 -44.56 44.95
N ASP A 364 -25.17 -43.96 45.79
CA ASP A 364 -23.79 -44.31 46.13
C ASP A 364 -22.98 -45.21 45.15
N MET A 365 -22.04 -44.62 44.40
CA MET A 365 -20.80 -45.27 43.95
C MET A 365 -19.71 -44.24 43.60
N LYS A 366 -18.67 -44.21 44.44
CA LYS A 366 -17.25 -43.88 44.19
C LYS A 366 -16.88 -42.51 43.59
N GLU A 367 -16.00 -41.84 44.31
CA GLU A 367 -15.10 -40.78 43.86
C GLU A 367 -14.55 -41.05 42.44
N ASN A 368 -15.21 -40.51 41.42
CA ASN A 368 -14.53 -40.15 40.19
C ASN A 368 -13.80 -38.85 40.50
N SER A 369 -12.52 -38.97 40.87
CA SER A 369 -11.60 -37.85 40.92
C SER A 369 -11.76 -37.03 39.66
N ASP A 370 -12.07 -35.76 39.83
CA ASP A 370 -12.21 -34.74 38.79
C ASP A 370 -10.92 -34.69 37.94
N MET A 371 -10.88 -35.47 36.85
CA MET A 371 -9.70 -35.67 35.99
C MET A 371 -9.58 -34.59 34.90
N SER A 372 -10.21 -33.42 35.05
CA SER A 372 -10.02 -32.34 34.09
C SER A 372 -8.74 -31.57 34.39
N PHE A 373 -7.72 -31.76 33.56
CA PHE A 373 -6.52 -30.94 33.57
C PHE A 373 -6.79 -29.62 32.84
N GLU A 374 -6.75 -28.50 33.56
CA GLU A 374 -6.93 -27.16 32.96
C GLU A 374 -5.62 -26.65 32.33
N MET A 375 -5.71 -26.02 31.16
CA MET A 375 -4.57 -25.43 30.46
C MET A 375 -3.92 -24.33 31.32
N PRO A 376 -2.60 -24.37 31.60
CA PRO A 376 -1.91 -23.34 32.34
C PRO A 376 -1.95 -21.99 31.62
N LEU A 377 -1.84 -20.90 32.39
CA LEU A 377 -1.68 -19.56 31.83
C LEU A 377 -0.42 -19.47 30.98
N SER A 378 -0.49 -18.62 29.94
CA SER A 378 0.66 -18.37 29.07
C SER A 378 1.87 -17.84 29.86
N TRP A 379 3.03 -18.45 29.62
CA TRP A 379 4.32 -18.06 30.18
C TRP A 379 4.87 -16.76 29.59
N VAL A 380 4.30 -16.33 28.45
CA VAL A 380 4.69 -15.13 27.72
C VAL A 380 4.18 -13.89 28.45
N ALA A 381 5.04 -12.86 28.54
CA ALA A 381 4.68 -11.57 29.08
C ALA A 381 3.58 -10.89 28.23
N ARG A 382 2.85 -9.94 28.81
CA ARG A 382 1.77 -9.26 28.08
C ARG A 382 2.33 -8.56 26.86
N ILE A 383 1.70 -8.78 25.70
CA ILE A 383 2.07 -8.12 24.45
C ILE A 383 1.80 -6.62 24.61
N ASN A 384 2.82 -5.80 24.35
CA ASN A 384 2.74 -4.35 24.39
C ASN A 384 3.39 -3.81 23.12
N VAL A 385 2.66 -2.94 22.43
CA VAL A 385 3.12 -2.23 21.24
C VAL A 385 2.92 -0.75 21.54
N SER A 386 4.00 0.02 21.50
CA SER A 386 3.95 1.46 21.69
C SER A 386 3.37 2.16 20.45
N CYS A 387 2.87 3.40 20.61
CA CYS A 387 2.35 4.17 19.48
C CYS A 387 3.39 4.35 18.36
N ARG A 388 4.67 4.50 18.73
CA ARG A 388 5.77 4.59 17.78
C ARG A 388 5.94 3.31 16.97
N GLU A 389 5.88 2.15 17.60
CA GLU A 389 6.00 0.85 16.93
C GLU A 389 4.78 0.56 16.05
N PHE A 390 3.58 0.95 16.50
CA PHE A 390 2.36 0.79 15.73
C PHE A 390 2.32 1.68 14.47
N GLU A 391 2.85 2.89 14.54
CA GLU A 391 2.95 3.79 13.39
C GLU A 391 4.10 3.39 12.44
N ASN A 392 5.24 2.96 12.99
CA ASN A 392 6.39 2.49 12.22
C ASN A 392 6.23 1.02 11.86
N GLN A 393 5.27 0.75 10.98
CA GLN A 393 4.86 -0.61 10.63
C GLN A 393 5.87 -1.40 9.80
N TYR A 394 7.03 -0.86 9.43
CA TYR A 394 7.99 -1.56 8.57
C TYR A 394 9.37 -1.55 9.21
N SER A 395 9.92 -2.74 9.49
CA SER A 395 11.20 -2.94 10.18
C SER A 395 12.39 -2.25 9.51
N GLN A 396 12.38 -2.19 8.18
CA GLN A 396 13.43 -1.56 7.35
C GLN A 396 13.03 -0.16 6.86
N GLY A 397 11.95 0.43 7.40
CA GLY A 397 11.39 1.70 6.95
C GLY A 397 10.57 1.61 5.65
N LYS A 398 10.76 0.55 4.85
CA LYS A 398 9.98 0.25 3.65
C LYS A 398 9.66 -1.24 3.55
N LYS A 399 8.56 -1.58 2.86
CA LYS A 399 8.20 -2.93 2.43
C LYS A 399 8.03 -2.94 0.92
N VAL A 400 8.66 -3.92 0.26
CA VAL A 400 8.58 -4.09 -1.19
C VAL A 400 7.93 -5.42 -1.47
N ILE A 401 6.93 -5.42 -2.35
CA ILE A 401 6.17 -6.60 -2.77
C ILE A 401 6.23 -6.65 -4.30
N LEU A 402 6.60 -7.81 -4.85
CA LEU A 402 6.60 -8.06 -6.29
C LEU A 402 5.36 -8.87 -6.65
N TYR A 403 4.66 -8.41 -7.67
CA TYR A 403 3.45 -9.00 -8.25
C TYR A 403 3.70 -9.29 -9.74
N LYS A 404 2.76 -9.96 -10.39
CA LYS A 404 2.80 -10.16 -11.85
C LYS A 404 2.82 -8.80 -12.55
N GLN A 405 3.95 -8.49 -13.21
CA GLN A 405 4.21 -7.23 -13.93
C GLN A 405 4.05 -5.97 -13.07
N ALA A 406 4.16 -6.07 -11.75
CA ALA A 406 3.99 -4.91 -10.87
C ALA A 406 4.86 -4.97 -9.62
N LYS A 407 5.33 -3.81 -9.17
CA LYS A 407 6.09 -3.64 -7.94
C LYS A 407 5.36 -2.67 -7.03
N LEU A 408 5.03 -3.10 -5.83
CA LEU A 408 4.39 -2.29 -4.80
C LEU A 408 5.37 -2.00 -3.66
N GLU A 409 5.68 -0.73 -3.46
CA GLU A 409 6.49 -0.23 -2.38
C GLU A 409 5.60 0.49 -1.35
N LYS A 410 5.85 0.24 -0.07
CA LYS A 410 5.09 0.83 1.04
C LYS A 410 6.03 1.40 2.09
N TRP A 411 5.66 2.56 2.64
CA TRP A 411 6.38 3.27 3.69
C TRP A 411 5.44 3.65 4.82
N ALA A 412 5.98 3.75 6.03
CA ALA A 412 5.20 4.24 7.16
C ALA A 412 4.99 5.77 7.01
N PRO A 413 3.86 6.31 7.51
CA PRO A 413 3.63 7.76 7.48
C PRO A 413 4.80 8.52 8.12
N TYR A 414 5.18 9.65 7.51
CA TYR A 414 6.27 10.53 7.96
C TYR A 414 7.70 9.95 7.84
N VAL A 415 7.89 8.76 7.26
CA VAL A 415 9.23 8.24 6.95
C VAL A 415 9.86 9.02 5.80
N ASN A 416 9.09 9.28 4.75
CA ASN A 416 9.53 10.12 3.63
C ASN A 416 9.13 11.58 3.87
N GLU A 417 10.07 12.50 3.61
CA GLU A 417 9.87 13.94 3.81
C GLU A 417 8.83 14.53 2.85
N ASP A 418 8.65 13.90 1.69
CA ASP A 418 7.67 14.24 0.66
C ASP A 418 6.24 13.77 0.95
N GLY A 419 6.05 12.98 2.01
CA GLY A 419 4.76 12.39 2.40
C GLY A 419 4.37 11.14 1.63
N LEU A 420 5.25 10.57 0.79
CA LEU A 420 4.99 9.35 0.03
C LEU A 420 4.80 8.16 0.98
N VAL A 421 3.71 7.42 0.82
CA VAL A 421 3.39 6.24 1.65
C VAL A 421 3.26 4.96 0.86
N GLU A 422 2.84 5.02 -0.40
CA GLU A 422 2.76 3.85 -1.28
C GLU A 422 3.13 4.24 -2.70
N ARG A 423 3.80 3.34 -3.43
CA ARG A 423 4.12 3.49 -4.85
C ARG A 423 3.88 2.17 -5.55
N LEU A 424 3.08 2.20 -6.60
CA LEU A 424 2.85 1.09 -7.50
C LEU A 424 3.52 1.40 -8.84
N THR A 425 4.43 0.54 -9.25
CA THR A 425 5.06 0.59 -10.57
C THR A 425 4.52 -0.58 -11.39
N VAL A 426 3.92 -0.28 -12.54
CA VAL A 426 3.42 -1.28 -13.49
C VAL A 426 4.40 -1.39 -14.66
N TYR A 427 4.72 -2.62 -15.04
CA TYR A 427 5.68 -2.95 -16.09
C TYR A 427 4.97 -3.55 -17.32
N ALA A 428 5.58 -3.41 -18.49
CA ALA A 428 5.07 -4.03 -19.72
C ALA A 428 5.39 -5.53 -19.76
N ASP A 429 6.52 -5.91 -19.16
CA ASP A 429 7.12 -7.23 -19.22
C ASP A 429 7.13 -7.93 -17.85
N LEU A 430 7.20 -9.27 -17.88
CA LEU A 430 7.27 -10.10 -16.67
C LEU A 430 8.60 -9.93 -15.93
N ASP A 431 9.68 -9.64 -16.66
CA ASP A 431 11.01 -9.40 -16.09
C ASP A 431 11.12 -8.02 -15.41
N CYS A 432 10.05 -7.20 -15.44
CA CYS A 432 9.95 -5.89 -14.83
C CYS A 432 11.07 -4.92 -15.26
N THR A 433 11.40 -4.90 -16.56
CA THR A 433 12.44 -4.06 -17.15
C THR A 433 11.89 -2.74 -17.69
N GLU A 434 10.68 -2.74 -18.26
CA GLU A 434 10.08 -1.57 -18.92
C GLU A 434 8.90 -1.03 -18.10
N VAL A 435 9.07 0.16 -17.51
CA VAL A 435 8.02 0.82 -16.71
C VAL A 435 6.99 1.49 -17.63
N VAL A 436 5.71 1.15 -17.44
CA VAL A 436 4.58 1.74 -18.16
C VAL A 436 3.96 2.89 -17.37
N GLU A 437 3.63 2.61 -16.11
CA GLU A 437 2.88 3.53 -15.24
C GLU A 437 3.46 3.51 -13.83
N VAL A 438 3.49 4.68 -13.20
CA VAL A 438 3.83 4.82 -11.78
C VAL A 438 2.70 5.57 -11.09
N THR A 439 2.06 4.91 -10.13
CA THR A 439 1.06 5.52 -9.25
C THR A 439 1.67 5.70 -7.86
N GLU A 440 1.62 6.91 -7.32
CA GLU A 440 2.16 7.28 -6.02
C GLU A 440 1.05 7.81 -5.13
N TRP A 441 1.00 7.39 -3.87
CA TRP A 441 0.05 7.87 -2.87
C TRP A 441 0.76 8.62 -1.75
N PHE A 442 0.23 9.78 -1.41
CA PHE A 442 0.78 10.68 -0.42
C PHE A 442 -0.16 10.85 0.77
N LYS A 443 0.41 11.04 1.96
CA LYS A 443 -0.35 11.35 3.17
C LYS A 443 0.26 12.54 3.91
N ASN A 444 -0.63 13.28 4.55
CA ASN A 444 -0.31 14.38 5.45
C ASN A 444 0.38 15.57 4.77
N ARG A 445 0.36 15.71 3.45
CA ARG A 445 0.87 16.93 2.81
C ARG A 445 -0.08 18.11 3.04
N GLU A 446 0.49 19.30 3.30
CA GLU A 446 -0.28 20.54 3.51
C GLU A 446 -0.99 21.02 2.25
N ASP A 447 -0.43 20.73 1.08
CA ASP A 447 -1.00 21.01 -0.24
C ASP A 447 -2.15 20.06 -0.62
N MET A 448 -2.50 19.10 0.23
CA MET A 448 -3.59 18.13 -0.02
C MET A 448 -3.36 17.20 -1.23
N LEU A 449 -2.13 17.08 -1.75
CA LEU A 449 -1.81 16.06 -2.76
C LEU A 449 -2.03 14.67 -2.16
N ASP A 450 -2.82 13.86 -2.85
CA ASP A 450 -3.24 12.53 -2.38
C ASP A 450 -2.67 11.42 -3.27
N MET A 451 -2.67 11.64 -4.57
CA MET A 451 -2.21 10.65 -5.55
C MET A 451 -1.58 11.34 -6.75
N ARG A 452 -0.50 10.76 -7.28
CA ARG A 452 0.13 11.15 -8.54
C ARG A 452 0.18 9.93 -9.44
N GLU A 453 -0.27 10.08 -10.68
CA GLU A 453 -0.20 9.06 -11.71
C GLU A 453 0.71 9.56 -12.82
N THR A 454 1.75 8.81 -13.17
CA THR A 454 2.68 9.17 -14.24
C THR A 454 2.76 8.05 -15.24
N ASN A 455 2.34 8.33 -16.47
CA ASN A 455 2.58 7.45 -17.61
C ASN A 455 3.99 7.70 -18.15
N LYS A 456 4.87 6.69 -18.07
CA LYS A 456 6.28 6.83 -18.48
C LYS A 456 6.48 6.79 -20.00
N GLN A 457 5.52 6.28 -20.76
CA GLN A 457 5.59 6.29 -22.22
C GLN A 457 5.25 7.68 -22.80
N THR A 458 4.24 8.34 -22.24
CA THR A 458 3.81 9.68 -22.69
C THR A 458 4.41 10.83 -21.88
N GLN A 459 5.04 10.54 -20.74
CA GLN A 459 5.48 11.52 -19.73
C GLN A 459 4.35 12.40 -19.18
N LEU A 460 3.10 11.96 -19.35
CA LEU A 460 1.92 12.64 -18.82
C LEU A 460 1.80 12.34 -17.33
N THR A 461 1.73 13.38 -16.51
CA THR A 461 1.53 13.28 -15.07
C THR A 461 0.18 13.88 -14.69
N THR A 462 -0.58 13.17 -13.86
CA THR A 462 -1.84 13.63 -13.28
C THR A 462 -1.75 13.62 -11.75
N ASP A 463 -1.82 14.80 -11.17
CA ASP A 463 -1.90 15.00 -9.72
C ASP A 463 -3.35 15.10 -9.27
N TYR A 464 -3.69 14.38 -8.20
CA TYR A 464 -5.02 14.38 -7.59
C TYR A 464 -4.95 14.94 -6.17
N PHE A 465 -5.83 15.89 -5.90
CA PHE A 465 -5.86 16.63 -4.63
C PHE A 465 -7.16 16.37 -3.87
N LYS A 466 -7.05 16.26 -2.54
CA LYS A 466 -8.21 16.21 -1.64
C LYS A 466 -8.92 17.56 -1.57
N PRO A 467 -10.22 17.57 -1.23
CA PRO A 467 -10.92 18.82 -0.93
C PRO A 467 -10.18 19.60 0.17
N GLY A 468 -9.97 20.90 -0.05
CA GLY A 468 -9.24 21.77 0.88
C GLY A 468 -7.96 22.39 0.32
N HIS A 469 -7.52 21.99 -0.88
CA HIS A 469 -6.42 22.64 -1.60
C HIS A 469 -6.66 24.16 -1.74
N PRO A 470 -5.66 25.04 -1.49
CA PRO A 470 -5.84 26.50 -1.55
C PRO A 470 -6.43 27.03 -2.86
N LEU A 471 -6.00 26.45 -3.98
CA LEU A 471 -6.50 26.75 -5.34
C LEU A 471 -7.77 25.98 -5.74
N LEU A 472 -8.37 25.20 -4.83
CA LEU A 472 -9.55 24.37 -5.07
C LEU A 472 -9.39 23.35 -6.20
N LEU A 473 -8.15 23.00 -6.53
CA LEU A 473 -7.81 21.97 -7.50
C LEU A 473 -8.28 20.61 -7.00
N LYS A 474 -8.80 19.83 -7.93
CA LYS A 474 -9.17 18.43 -7.78
C LYS A 474 -8.18 17.55 -8.53
N ALA A 475 -7.82 17.92 -9.76
CA ALA A 475 -6.80 17.24 -10.52
C ALA A 475 -6.03 18.22 -11.42
N HIS A 476 -4.75 17.98 -11.64
CA HIS A 476 -3.93 18.73 -12.58
C HIS A 476 -3.13 17.76 -13.44
N THR A 477 -3.38 17.74 -14.74
CA THR A 477 -2.68 16.92 -15.72
C THR A 477 -1.75 17.78 -16.57
N TYR A 478 -0.49 17.37 -16.69
CA TYR A 478 0.55 18.15 -17.37
C TYR A 478 1.74 17.26 -17.80
N THR A 479 2.55 17.75 -18.74
CA THR A 479 3.86 17.15 -19.11
C THR A 479 5.04 17.90 -18.48
N SER A 480 4.93 19.22 -18.34
CA SER A 480 5.82 20.06 -17.54
C SER A 480 4.99 21.12 -16.80
N LEU A 481 5.56 21.81 -15.81
CA LEU A 481 4.91 22.92 -15.11
C LEU A 481 5.18 24.27 -15.80
N GLU A 482 5.76 24.26 -17.01
CA GLU A 482 5.98 25.47 -17.79
C GLU A 482 4.68 25.92 -18.46
N PRO A 483 4.41 27.24 -18.55
CA PRO A 483 3.22 27.75 -19.22
C PRO A 483 3.11 27.29 -20.69
N GLU A 484 1.89 27.22 -21.21
CA GLU A 484 1.61 26.95 -22.62
C GLU A 484 2.04 25.55 -23.12
N THR A 485 2.38 24.63 -22.22
CA THR A 485 2.83 23.25 -22.55
C THR A 485 1.70 22.22 -22.57
N GLY A 486 0.46 22.64 -22.33
CA GLY A 486 -0.69 21.76 -22.27
C GLY A 486 -1.02 21.35 -20.84
N HIS A 487 -2.04 21.99 -20.27
CA HIS A 487 -2.51 21.70 -18.92
C HIS A 487 -4.00 21.42 -18.89
N THR A 488 -4.39 20.39 -18.15
CA THR A 488 -5.78 20.17 -17.79
C THR A 488 -5.95 20.31 -16.29
N MET A 489 -6.68 21.34 -15.87
CA MET A 489 -6.96 21.65 -14.47
C MET A 489 -8.43 21.37 -14.17
N GLU A 490 -8.70 20.44 -13.26
CA GLU A 490 -10.04 20.16 -12.75
C GLU A 490 -10.19 20.73 -11.35
N PHE A 491 -11.34 21.33 -11.06
CA PHE A 491 -11.62 22.02 -9.81
C PHE A 491 -12.82 21.43 -9.09
N TYR A 492 -12.84 21.61 -7.77
CA TYR A 492 -14.05 21.40 -6.97
C TYR A 492 -15.06 22.53 -7.22
N HIS A 493 -15.82 22.44 -8.32
CA HIS A 493 -16.67 23.53 -8.82
C HIS A 493 -17.59 24.17 -7.77
N LYS A 494 -18.18 23.37 -6.86
CA LYS A 494 -19.08 23.86 -5.79
C LYS A 494 -18.40 24.79 -4.77
N ALA A 495 -17.07 24.76 -4.68
CA ALA A 495 -16.31 25.61 -3.78
C ALA A 495 -15.87 26.92 -4.45
N ARG A 496 -16.01 27.03 -5.78
CA ARG A 496 -15.65 28.23 -6.54
C ARG A 496 -16.88 29.11 -6.72
N ALA A 497 -16.67 30.43 -6.79
CA ALA A 497 -17.75 31.39 -7.02
C ALA A 497 -18.19 31.47 -8.50
N ASP A 498 -17.39 30.94 -9.42
CA ASP A 498 -17.61 30.98 -10.87
C ASP A 498 -18.16 29.66 -11.46
N ASP A 499 -18.36 28.64 -10.61
CA ASP A 499 -18.77 27.28 -10.96
C ASP A 499 -17.90 26.59 -12.02
N LEU A 500 -16.64 27.01 -12.16
CA LEU A 500 -15.68 26.40 -13.07
C LEU A 500 -15.34 24.99 -12.59
N ARG A 501 -15.59 23.99 -13.45
CA ARG A 501 -15.27 22.59 -13.19
C ARG A 501 -13.93 22.18 -13.77
N LYS A 502 -13.63 22.64 -14.98
CA LYS A 502 -12.46 22.19 -15.74
C LYS A 502 -11.96 23.29 -16.65
N ARG A 503 -10.65 23.46 -16.72
CA ARG A 503 -9.95 24.29 -17.70
C ARG A 503 -8.92 23.44 -18.43
N VAL A 504 -8.91 23.52 -19.75
CA VAL A 504 -7.91 22.90 -20.62
C VAL A 504 -7.19 24.03 -21.32
N GLU A 505 -5.89 24.16 -21.11
CA GLU A 505 -5.04 25.18 -21.70
C GLU A 505 -3.98 24.51 -22.55
N SER A 506 -3.69 25.11 -23.70
CA SER A 506 -2.60 24.76 -24.59
C SER A 506 -1.96 26.04 -25.12
N ALA A 507 -0.88 25.92 -25.90
CA ALA A 507 -0.24 27.06 -26.53
C ALA A 507 -1.18 27.93 -27.39
N THR A 508 -2.19 27.32 -28.03
CA THR A 508 -3.05 27.98 -29.03
C THR A 508 -4.50 28.13 -28.61
N GLU A 509 -4.96 27.40 -27.60
CA GLU A 509 -6.36 27.43 -27.18
C GLU A 509 -6.52 27.27 -25.67
N MET A 510 -7.62 27.83 -25.14
CA MET A 510 -8.06 27.60 -23.78
C MET A 510 -9.57 27.34 -23.75
N THR A 511 -9.96 26.23 -23.12
CA THR A 511 -11.37 25.82 -22.99
C THR A 511 -11.74 25.66 -21.52
N GLU A 512 -12.81 26.30 -21.11
CA GLU A 512 -13.37 26.32 -19.76
C GLU A 512 -14.74 25.64 -19.77
N TYR A 513 -14.97 24.76 -18.79
CA TYR A 513 -16.20 24.02 -18.60
C TYR A 513 -16.83 24.39 -17.26
N PHE A 514 -18.07 24.84 -17.29
CA PHE A 514 -18.83 25.30 -16.13
C PHE A 514 -20.01 24.36 -15.85
N VAL A 515 -20.45 24.30 -14.58
CA VAL A 515 -21.57 23.45 -14.19
C VAL A 515 -22.51 24.19 -13.24
N GLY A 516 -23.76 24.39 -13.68
CA GLY A 516 -24.83 24.89 -12.80
C GLY A 516 -24.86 26.41 -12.64
N ARG A 517 -24.28 27.17 -13.58
CA ARG A 517 -24.36 28.63 -13.59
C ARG A 517 -25.78 29.12 -13.87
N ASP A 518 -26.14 30.24 -13.23
CA ASP A 518 -27.44 30.90 -13.40
C ASP A 518 -27.66 31.48 -14.80
N ASP A 519 -26.57 31.85 -15.50
CA ASP A 519 -26.61 32.34 -16.87
C ASP A 519 -26.59 31.22 -17.93
N PHE A 520 -26.67 29.95 -17.50
CA PHE A 520 -26.65 28.76 -18.34
C PHE A 520 -25.35 28.56 -19.14
N LEU A 521 -24.29 29.35 -18.92
CA LEU A 521 -23.00 29.15 -19.57
C LEU A 521 -22.42 27.80 -19.11
N HIS A 522 -22.03 26.96 -20.07
CA HIS A 522 -21.41 25.66 -19.75
C HIS A 522 -20.06 25.46 -20.42
N ILE A 523 -19.77 26.14 -21.53
CA ILE A 523 -18.47 26.10 -22.19
C ILE A 523 -18.06 27.50 -22.64
N ARG A 524 -16.81 27.87 -22.38
CA ARG A 524 -16.12 28.97 -23.05
C ARG A 524 -14.86 28.43 -23.71
N HIS A 525 -14.65 28.77 -24.97
CA HIS A 525 -13.51 28.36 -25.76
C HIS A 525 -12.85 29.61 -26.36
N VAL A 526 -11.54 29.70 -26.24
CA VAL A 526 -10.73 30.84 -26.68
C VAL A 526 -9.63 30.31 -27.58
N GLU A 527 -9.46 30.93 -28.73
CA GLU A 527 -8.35 30.69 -29.65
C GLU A 527 -7.38 31.87 -29.58
N PHE A 528 -6.10 31.56 -29.46
CA PHE A 528 -4.99 32.50 -29.41
C PHE A 528 -4.19 32.44 -30.70
N GLY A 529 -3.70 33.60 -31.13
CA GLY A 529 -2.86 33.75 -32.31
C GLY A 529 -1.38 33.70 -31.98
N GLU A 530 -0.55 33.67 -33.01
CA GLU A 530 0.91 33.72 -32.86
C GLU A 530 1.36 35.10 -32.33
N ARG A 531 2.38 35.11 -31.48
CA ARG A 531 2.95 36.36 -30.98
C ARG A 531 3.68 37.07 -32.14
N GLU A 532 3.38 38.35 -32.37
CA GLU A 532 4.12 39.14 -33.35
C GLU A 532 5.58 39.32 -32.87
N ASN A 533 6.54 38.82 -33.65
CA ASN A 533 7.98 39.02 -33.42
C ASN A 533 8.37 40.49 -33.65
N GLY A 534 8.08 41.35 -32.68
CA GLY A 534 8.55 42.73 -32.65
C GLY A 534 10.03 42.80 -32.26
N MET A 535 10.88 43.35 -33.14
CA MET A 535 12.27 43.70 -32.82
C MET A 535 12.36 44.46 -31.49
N ASP A 536 13.23 44.01 -30.59
CA ASP A 536 13.54 44.63 -29.30
C ASP A 536 13.95 46.11 -29.47
N MET A 537 12.98 47.00 -29.31
CA MET A 537 13.22 48.42 -29.05
C MET A 537 13.05 48.64 -27.55
N ALA A 538 14.20 48.72 -26.86
CA ALA A 538 14.30 48.96 -25.43
C ALA A 538 13.45 50.19 -25.01
N GLY A 539 12.42 49.96 -24.19
CA GLY A 539 11.69 51.02 -23.49
C GLY A 539 10.16 50.97 -23.52
N THR A 540 9.51 49.90 -24.02
CA THR A 540 8.04 49.82 -24.06
C THR A 540 7.48 48.86 -23.01
N ARG A 541 6.30 49.20 -22.48
CA ARG A 541 5.55 48.59 -21.34
C ARG A 541 5.51 47.04 -21.35
N PRO A 542 5.30 46.38 -20.20
CA PRO A 542 5.26 44.90 -20.04
C PRO A 542 4.15 44.15 -20.81
N ASP A 543 3.41 44.83 -21.69
CA ASP A 543 2.27 44.32 -22.46
C ASP A 543 2.69 43.56 -23.74
N VAL A 544 4.00 43.41 -23.98
CA VAL A 544 4.59 42.93 -25.26
C VAL A 544 4.68 41.40 -25.35
N HIS A 545 4.24 40.64 -24.35
CA HIS A 545 4.32 39.17 -24.34
C HIS A 545 2.97 38.44 -24.26
N LEU A 546 1.85 39.17 -24.29
CA LEU A 546 0.52 38.55 -24.27
C LEU A 546 0.15 37.97 -25.64
N ARG A 547 -0.36 36.74 -25.66
CA ARG A 547 -0.88 36.12 -26.89
C ARG A 547 -2.06 36.92 -27.44
N PRO A 548 -2.13 37.24 -28.73
CA PRO A 548 -3.32 37.88 -29.30
C PRO A 548 -4.51 36.92 -29.21
N ILE A 549 -5.70 37.46 -28.87
CA ILE A 549 -6.93 36.66 -28.82
C ILE A 549 -7.55 36.73 -30.22
N VAL A 550 -7.70 35.58 -30.88
CA VAL A 550 -8.26 35.45 -32.23
C VAL A 550 -9.78 35.32 -32.16
N GLN A 551 -10.25 34.41 -31.32
CA GLN A 551 -11.67 34.07 -31.22
C GLN A 551 -12.06 33.80 -29.76
N ILE A 552 -13.26 34.24 -29.37
CA ILE A 552 -13.91 33.82 -28.12
C ILE A 552 -15.27 33.22 -28.49
N LYS A 553 -15.50 31.96 -28.13
CA LYS A 553 -16.74 31.22 -28.35
C LYS A 553 -17.32 30.76 -27.02
N GLU A 554 -18.58 31.12 -26.75
CA GLU A 554 -19.31 30.66 -25.57
C GLU A 554 -20.54 29.85 -25.99
N ARG A 555 -20.86 28.82 -25.20
CA ARG A 555 -22.03 27.97 -25.37
C ARG A 555 -22.88 27.93 -24.11
N PHE A 556 -24.19 28.02 -24.30
CA PHE A 556 -25.17 28.07 -23.23
C PHE A 556 -26.10 26.86 -23.29
N HIS A 557 -26.62 26.45 -22.14
CA HIS A 557 -27.71 25.49 -22.05
C HIS A 557 -29.05 26.17 -22.33
N ARG A 558 -30.03 25.40 -22.84
CA ARG A 558 -31.37 25.90 -23.13
C ARG A 558 -32.04 26.44 -21.87
N ASN A 559 -32.52 27.67 -21.92
CA ASN A 559 -33.38 28.27 -20.91
C ASN A 559 -34.87 28.12 -21.32
N PRO A 560 -35.65 27.25 -20.65
CA PRO A 560 -37.06 27.04 -20.98
C PRO A 560 -37.97 28.28 -20.82
N GLU A 561 -37.52 29.31 -20.10
CA GLU A 561 -38.31 30.53 -19.88
C GLU A 561 -38.34 31.48 -21.09
N LYS A 562 -37.42 31.30 -22.05
CA LYS A 562 -37.34 32.08 -23.29
C LYS A 562 -37.75 31.25 -24.51
N PRO A 563 -38.35 31.83 -25.56
CA PRO A 563 -38.55 31.12 -26.82
C PRO A 563 -37.19 30.80 -27.46
N ALA A 564 -37.09 29.72 -28.25
CA ALA A 564 -35.80 29.21 -28.70
C ALA A 564 -35.09 30.20 -29.64
N ASP A 565 -35.87 30.93 -30.44
CA ASP A 565 -35.41 31.98 -31.36
C ASP A 565 -34.90 33.27 -30.69
N GLU A 566 -35.09 33.43 -29.37
CA GLU A 566 -34.54 34.53 -28.57
C GLU A 566 -33.55 34.06 -27.51
N ASP A 567 -33.33 32.74 -27.38
CA ASP A 567 -32.40 32.13 -26.45
C ASP A 567 -31.09 31.76 -27.15
N VAL A 568 -29.99 32.39 -26.75
CA VAL A 568 -28.69 32.24 -27.43
C VAL A 568 -28.05 30.93 -27.02
N GLU A 569 -27.79 30.04 -27.99
CA GLU A 569 -27.07 28.79 -27.79
C GLU A 569 -25.56 28.99 -27.90
N GLU A 570 -25.10 29.69 -28.95
CA GLU A 570 -23.69 29.99 -29.17
C GLU A 570 -23.48 31.49 -29.42
N ARG A 571 -22.44 32.03 -28.78
CA ARG A 571 -21.96 33.41 -28.98
C ARG A 571 -20.50 33.35 -29.42
N ILE A 572 -20.20 33.87 -30.60
CA ILE A 572 -18.87 33.81 -31.22
C ILE A 572 -18.39 35.23 -31.52
N PHE A 573 -17.27 35.62 -30.92
CA PHE A 573 -16.58 36.87 -31.19
C PHE A 573 -15.29 36.57 -31.96
N MET A 574 -15.28 36.87 -33.24
CA MET A 574 -14.06 36.87 -34.06
C MET A 574 -13.36 38.21 -33.86
N ILE A 575 -12.29 38.22 -33.08
CA ILE A 575 -11.61 39.45 -32.67
C ILE A 575 -10.78 40.04 -33.79
N GLU A 576 -10.09 39.21 -34.58
CA GLU A 576 -9.28 39.64 -35.72
C GLU A 576 -10.13 40.18 -36.87
N ASP A 577 -11.19 39.46 -37.23
CA ASP A 577 -12.13 39.84 -38.30
C ASP A 577 -13.14 40.90 -37.86
N ASP A 578 -13.16 41.22 -36.56
CA ASP A 578 -14.09 42.15 -35.94
C ASP A 578 -15.56 41.84 -36.32
N SER A 579 -15.92 40.57 -36.14
CA SER A 579 -17.26 40.07 -36.40
C SER A 579 -17.83 39.34 -35.19
N ILE A 580 -19.15 39.46 -35.01
CA ILE A 580 -19.87 38.85 -33.89
C ILE A 580 -20.99 38.01 -34.46
N GLN A 581 -21.06 36.73 -34.07
CA GLN A 581 -22.10 35.81 -34.49
C GLN A 581 -22.85 35.27 -33.28
N LEU A 582 -24.18 35.30 -33.36
CA LEU A 582 -25.10 34.69 -32.41
C LEU A 582 -25.87 33.58 -33.11
N ILE A 583 -25.87 32.40 -32.51
CA ILE A 583 -26.67 31.25 -32.92
C ILE A 583 -27.64 30.98 -31.78
N TYR A 584 -28.93 30.95 -32.09
CA TYR A 584 -29.99 30.72 -31.13
C TYR A 584 -30.33 29.22 -31.05
N HIS A 585 -30.98 28.81 -29.97
CA HIS A 585 -31.43 27.42 -29.85
C HIS A 585 -32.42 27.06 -30.96
N LEU A 586 -32.39 25.80 -31.39
CA LEU A 586 -33.32 25.28 -32.39
C LEU A 586 -34.72 25.13 -31.79
N GLU A 587 -35.73 25.68 -32.47
CA GLU A 587 -37.15 25.48 -32.15
C GLU A 587 -37.59 24.08 -32.59
N ASP A 588 -38.51 23.43 -31.87
CA ASP A 588 -38.94 22.04 -32.10
C ASP A 588 -39.49 21.76 -33.52
N HIS A 589 -39.93 22.79 -34.24
CA HIS A 589 -40.52 22.69 -35.57
C HIS A 589 -39.58 23.16 -36.70
N ASP A 590 -38.39 23.65 -36.36
CA ASP A 590 -37.42 24.17 -37.32
C ASP A 590 -36.29 23.17 -37.62
N THR A 591 -35.78 23.23 -38.85
CA THR A 591 -34.62 22.42 -39.27
C THR A 591 -33.28 23.15 -39.14
N ILE A 592 -33.31 24.49 -39.02
CA ILE A 592 -32.12 25.34 -38.94
C ILE A 592 -32.35 26.39 -37.86
N ALA A 593 -31.38 26.58 -36.97
CA ALA A 593 -31.45 27.61 -35.93
C ALA A 593 -31.44 29.03 -36.50
N SER A 594 -32.08 29.95 -35.78
CA SER A 594 -31.95 31.39 -36.06
C SER A 594 -30.51 31.85 -35.84
N LYS A 595 -30.03 32.78 -36.67
CA LYS A 595 -28.65 33.32 -36.60
C LYS A 595 -28.64 34.82 -36.82
N VAL A 596 -27.78 35.52 -36.08
CA VAL A 596 -27.50 36.95 -36.29
C VAL A 596 -25.99 37.12 -36.37
N ALA A 597 -25.51 37.68 -37.47
CA ALA A 597 -24.10 38.01 -37.66
C ALA A 597 -23.91 39.51 -37.90
N PHE A 598 -22.98 40.11 -37.19
CA PHE A 598 -22.51 41.47 -37.38
C PHE A 598 -21.12 41.39 -38.00
N LEU A 599 -20.96 41.90 -39.24
CA LEU A 599 -19.72 41.85 -40.00
C LEU A 599 -19.05 43.23 -39.97
N ARG A 600 -17.75 43.28 -39.66
CA ARG A 600 -16.95 44.53 -39.58
C ARG A 600 -17.59 45.57 -38.67
N ALA A 601 -17.80 45.20 -37.42
CA ALA A 601 -18.54 46.03 -36.46
C ALA A 601 -17.84 47.36 -36.14
N ILE A 602 -16.54 47.52 -36.41
CA ILE A 602 -15.68 48.67 -36.16
C ILE A 602 -15.29 49.30 -37.50
N GLN A 603 -16.09 50.26 -37.96
CA GLN A 603 -15.59 51.30 -38.85
C GLN A 603 -15.63 52.63 -38.11
N ARG A 604 -14.47 53.28 -38.04
CA ARG A 604 -14.36 54.72 -37.73
C ARG A 604 -14.18 55.45 -39.04
N ASP A 605 -14.99 56.47 -39.30
CA ASP A 605 -14.80 57.32 -40.47
C ASP A 605 -13.51 58.15 -40.34
N ARG A 606 -13.04 58.73 -41.46
CA ARG A 606 -11.84 59.61 -41.52
C ARG A 606 -11.89 60.83 -40.57
N LYS A 607 -13.05 61.10 -39.95
CA LYS A 607 -13.31 62.18 -38.98
C LYS A 607 -13.49 61.70 -37.53
N GLY A 608 -13.42 60.40 -37.26
CA GLY A 608 -13.56 59.84 -35.90
C GLY A 608 -14.99 59.54 -35.43
N GLU A 609 -16.00 59.69 -36.29
CA GLU A 609 -17.40 59.33 -36.00
C GLU A 609 -17.66 57.84 -36.24
N GLU A 610 -18.50 57.21 -35.41
CA GLU A 610 -18.90 55.80 -35.52
C GLU A 610 -19.95 55.60 -36.63
N ILE A 611 -19.76 54.59 -37.49
CA ILE A 611 -20.66 54.32 -38.61
C ILE A 611 -21.98 53.66 -38.15
N PHE A 612 -23.10 54.10 -38.74
CA PHE A 612 -24.46 53.58 -38.54
C PHE A 612 -24.62 52.15 -39.09
N LEU A 613 -25.35 51.29 -38.35
CA LEU A 613 -25.72 49.93 -38.80
C LEU A 613 -26.38 49.99 -40.19
N THR A 614 -25.78 49.34 -41.19
CA THR A 614 -26.29 49.27 -42.56
C THR A 614 -26.81 47.86 -42.84
N ARG A 615 -27.72 47.72 -43.81
CA ARG A 615 -28.32 46.42 -44.17
C ARG A 615 -27.27 45.40 -44.63
N ASP A 616 -26.10 45.88 -45.07
CA ASP A 616 -25.00 45.06 -45.57
C ASP A 616 -24.02 44.60 -44.46
N THR A 617 -24.08 45.21 -43.27
CA THR A 617 -23.19 44.90 -42.13
C THR A 617 -23.84 44.02 -41.05
N CYS A 618 -25.14 43.74 -41.15
CA CYS A 618 -25.87 42.84 -40.26
C CYS A 618 -26.69 41.81 -41.07
N VAL A 619 -26.36 40.53 -40.91
CA VAL A 619 -27.08 39.41 -41.52
C VAL A 619 -27.89 38.70 -40.45
N LYS A 620 -29.22 38.85 -40.50
CA LYS A 620 -30.14 38.09 -39.64
C LYS A 620 -30.87 37.02 -40.46
N TYR A 621 -30.76 35.78 -40.03
CA TYR A 621 -31.47 34.63 -40.56
C TYR A 621 -32.48 34.14 -39.52
N GLN A 622 -33.76 34.08 -39.90
CA GLN A 622 -34.83 33.46 -39.11
C GLN A 622 -35.62 32.52 -40.04
N PRO A 623 -35.79 31.24 -39.67
CA PRO A 623 -36.72 30.36 -40.37
C PRO A 623 -38.14 30.97 -40.39
N TRP A 624 -38.80 30.92 -41.54
CA TRP A 624 -40.23 31.23 -41.72
C TRP A 624 -40.74 32.65 -41.39
N SER A 625 -39.86 33.64 -41.18
CA SER A 625 -40.28 35.04 -41.00
C SER A 625 -40.53 35.74 -42.35
N SER A 626 -41.80 35.99 -42.71
CA SER A 626 -42.13 36.69 -43.98
C SER A 626 -42.11 38.22 -43.86
N GLU A 627 -42.20 38.82 -42.68
CA GLU A 627 -42.03 40.28 -42.50
C GLU A 627 -42.13 40.66 -41.01
N LYS A 628 -41.02 41.17 -40.48
CA LYS A 628 -40.90 42.28 -39.50
C LYS A 628 -39.45 42.27 -39.05
N GLN A 629 -38.62 43.06 -39.73
CA GLN A 629 -37.29 43.41 -39.23
C GLN A 629 -37.50 43.94 -37.80
N LYS A 630 -37.01 43.23 -36.78
CA LYS A 630 -36.90 43.81 -35.43
C LYS A 630 -36.24 45.18 -35.63
N ASN A 631 -36.86 46.25 -35.11
CA ASN A 631 -36.46 47.65 -35.31
C ASN A 631 -34.93 47.76 -35.39
N VAL A 632 -34.38 48.40 -36.41
CA VAL A 632 -32.92 48.61 -36.56
C VAL A 632 -32.29 49.14 -35.26
N LEU A 633 -33.05 49.92 -34.50
CA LEU A 633 -32.72 50.39 -33.15
C LEU A 633 -32.45 49.26 -32.14
N HIS A 634 -33.21 48.17 -32.16
CA HIS A 634 -33.02 47.01 -31.28
C HIS A 634 -31.75 46.24 -31.63
N LEU A 635 -31.47 46.03 -32.93
CA LEU A 635 -30.21 45.41 -33.38
C LEU A 635 -29.00 46.29 -33.05
N TYR A 636 -29.14 47.62 -33.15
CA TYR A 636 -28.11 48.56 -32.74
C TYR A 636 -27.85 48.51 -31.23
N LYS A 637 -28.91 48.47 -30.41
CA LYS A 637 -28.78 48.29 -28.97
C LYS A 637 -28.09 46.97 -28.61
N LEU A 638 -28.51 45.87 -29.25
CA LEU A 638 -27.90 44.56 -29.07
C LEU A 638 -26.41 44.57 -29.44
N LEU A 639 -26.02 45.19 -30.55
CA LEU A 639 -24.62 45.32 -30.93
C LEU A 639 -23.80 46.10 -29.88
N TRP A 640 -24.36 47.18 -29.34
CA TRP A 640 -23.71 47.94 -28.26
C TRP A 640 -23.53 47.12 -26.98
N ASP A 641 -24.54 46.36 -26.59
CA ASP A 641 -24.48 45.45 -25.45
C ASP A 641 -23.41 44.37 -25.69
N LEU A 642 -23.39 43.74 -26.87
CA LEU A 642 -22.39 42.75 -27.27
C LEU A 642 -20.96 43.32 -27.31
N ARG A 643 -20.76 44.58 -27.71
CA ARG A 643 -19.44 45.23 -27.67
C ARG A 643 -18.95 45.43 -26.23
N LYS A 644 -19.86 45.81 -25.33
CA LYS A 644 -19.55 45.95 -23.91
C LYS A 644 -19.16 44.58 -23.32
N GLU A 645 -19.93 43.54 -23.64
CA GLU A 645 -19.65 42.16 -23.23
C GLU A 645 -18.34 41.64 -23.82
N GLN A 646 -18.06 41.89 -25.10
CA GLN A 646 -16.80 41.50 -25.74
C GLN A 646 -15.59 42.11 -25.02
N LYS A 647 -15.68 43.39 -24.61
CA LYS A 647 -14.62 44.06 -23.86
C LYS A 647 -14.41 43.41 -22.48
N GLU A 648 -15.51 43.08 -21.80
CA GLU A 648 -15.49 42.40 -20.50
C GLU A 648 -14.91 40.98 -20.63
N LEU A 649 -15.32 40.23 -21.64
CA LEU A 649 -14.82 38.87 -21.91
C LEU A 649 -13.32 38.87 -22.21
N LYS A 650 -12.82 39.84 -22.97
CA LYS A 650 -11.37 39.99 -23.16
C LYS A 650 -10.64 40.16 -21.83
N HIS A 651 -11.21 40.91 -20.89
CA HIS A 651 -10.63 41.06 -19.55
C HIS A 651 -10.66 39.73 -18.78
N GLN A 652 -11.80 39.04 -18.75
CA GLN A 652 -11.95 37.74 -18.08
C GLN A 652 -11.02 36.67 -18.63
N VAL A 653 -10.78 36.66 -19.95
CA VAL A 653 -9.80 35.75 -20.58
C VAL A 653 -8.39 36.05 -20.07
N ARG A 654 -8.01 37.32 -19.92
CA ARG A 654 -6.71 37.69 -19.35
C ARG A 654 -6.60 37.34 -17.87
N GLU A 655 -7.67 37.50 -17.10
CA GLU A 655 -7.72 37.03 -15.71
C GLU A 655 -7.56 35.51 -15.63
N SER A 656 -8.14 34.78 -16.58
CA SER A 656 -8.04 33.31 -16.66
C SER A 656 -6.61 32.86 -17.03
N GLU A 657 -5.94 33.53 -17.98
CA GLU A 657 -4.51 33.29 -18.26
C GLU A 657 -3.63 33.61 -17.04
N ALA A 658 -3.91 34.72 -16.34
CA ALA A 658 -3.19 35.08 -15.12
C ALA A 658 -3.42 34.07 -13.99
N GLU A 659 -4.63 33.52 -13.86
CA GLU A 659 -4.95 32.46 -12.91
C GLU A 659 -4.17 31.18 -13.24
N VAL A 660 -4.07 30.78 -14.52
CA VAL A 660 -3.25 29.63 -14.95
C VAL A 660 -1.79 29.84 -14.53
N LEU A 661 -1.21 31.00 -14.82
CA LEU A 661 0.17 31.31 -14.42
C LEU A 661 0.36 31.28 -12.90
N ASN A 662 -0.62 31.79 -12.14
CA ASN A 662 -0.60 31.72 -10.69
C ASN A 662 -0.68 30.28 -10.18
N VAL A 663 -1.54 29.44 -10.77
CA VAL A 663 -1.64 28.01 -10.44
C VAL A 663 -0.29 27.32 -10.67
N LEU A 664 0.31 27.50 -11.84
CA LEU A 664 1.60 26.87 -12.17
C LEU A 664 2.70 27.30 -11.21
N LYS A 665 2.78 28.58 -10.87
CA LYS A 665 3.77 29.11 -9.91
C LYS A 665 3.58 28.53 -8.51
N VAL A 666 2.34 28.49 -8.02
CA VAL A 666 2.04 27.89 -6.70
C VAL A 666 2.38 26.40 -6.70
N ARG A 667 2.07 25.66 -7.78
CA ARG A 667 2.45 24.25 -7.93
C ARG A 667 3.96 24.05 -7.93
N GLU A 668 4.71 24.91 -8.62
CA GLU A 668 6.18 24.89 -8.61
C GLU A 668 6.73 25.13 -7.19
N ASP A 669 6.17 26.10 -6.46
CA ASP A 669 6.53 26.38 -5.06
C ASP A 669 6.18 25.21 -4.12
N GLU A 670 5.05 24.53 -4.34
CA GLU A 670 4.60 23.35 -3.58
C GLU A 670 5.50 22.13 -3.80
N GLU A 671 5.92 21.88 -5.05
CA GLU A 671 6.88 20.81 -5.35
C GLU A 671 8.29 21.12 -4.82
N ALA A 672 8.70 22.40 -4.84
CA ALA A 672 9.98 22.83 -4.29
C ALA A 672 10.00 22.81 -2.74
N ASN A 673 8.86 23.05 -2.09
CA ASN A 673 8.76 23.22 -0.64
C ASN A 673 7.66 22.36 -0.01
N ILE A 674 7.82 21.04 -0.09
CA ILE A 674 6.87 20.10 0.48
C ILE A 674 6.81 20.23 2.01
N LYS A 675 5.60 20.38 2.55
CA LYS A 675 5.35 20.46 4.00
C LYS A 675 4.33 19.43 4.43
N LEU A 676 4.61 18.77 5.55
CA LEU A 676 3.72 17.77 6.12
C LEU A 676 2.99 18.33 7.35
N THR A 677 1.67 18.22 7.33
CA THR A 677 0.81 18.39 8.51
C THR A 677 1.23 17.44 9.61
N VAL A 678 1.77 18.01 10.68
CA VAL A 678 2.16 17.26 11.88
C VAL A 678 0.90 16.94 12.66
N SER A 679 0.52 15.67 12.74
CA SER A 679 -0.54 15.22 13.66
C SER A 679 -0.25 15.75 15.07
N MET A 680 -1.26 16.22 15.80
CA MET A 680 -1.10 16.77 17.15
C MET A 680 -0.35 15.84 18.13
N TYR A 681 -0.41 14.52 17.88
CA TYR A 681 0.35 13.51 18.63
C TYR A 681 1.86 13.55 18.36
N ASN A 682 2.30 14.01 17.18
CA ASN A 682 3.70 14.10 16.77
C ASN A 682 4.41 15.38 17.25
N ALA A 683 3.70 16.49 17.40
CA ALA A 683 4.28 17.75 17.91
C ALA A 683 4.68 17.63 19.39
N ALA A 684 3.74 17.17 20.25
CA ALA A 684 4.02 16.89 21.67
C ALA A 684 5.07 15.78 21.86
N ARG A 685 5.25 14.92 20.87
CA ARG A 685 6.24 13.82 20.86
C ARG A 685 7.65 14.29 20.52
N ARG A 686 7.84 15.17 19.53
CA ARG A 686 9.18 15.77 19.26
C ARG A 686 9.66 16.56 20.46
N GLU A 687 8.76 17.28 21.11
CA GLU A 687 9.06 18.08 22.31
C GLU A 687 9.47 17.18 23.48
N ARG A 688 8.69 16.13 23.79
CA ARG A 688 9.05 15.13 24.82
C ARG A 688 10.33 14.36 24.50
N GLN A 689 10.62 14.06 23.23
CA GLN A 689 11.85 13.39 22.81
C GLN A 689 13.07 14.30 22.93
N HIS A 690 12.92 15.58 22.56
CA HIS A 690 13.96 16.58 22.76
C HIS A 690 14.23 16.82 24.25
N GLU A 691 13.19 16.87 25.07
CA GLU A 691 13.31 16.94 26.54
C GLU A 691 13.95 15.69 27.14
N ALA A 692 13.58 14.49 26.70
CA ALA A 692 14.15 13.24 27.18
C ALA A 692 15.63 13.10 26.80
N MET A 693 16.01 13.42 25.56
CA MET A 693 17.42 13.43 25.13
C MET A 693 18.23 14.52 25.85
N ALA A 694 17.64 15.69 26.11
CA ALA A 694 18.28 16.73 26.90
C ALA A 694 18.50 16.30 28.36
N LEU A 695 17.53 15.58 28.94
CA LEU A 695 17.62 15.04 30.29
C LEU A 695 18.67 13.93 30.38
N GLU A 696 18.71 13.01 29.41
CA GLU A 696 19.70 11.92 29.35
C GLU A 696 21.12 12.48 29.15
N LYS A 697 21.28 13.50 28.30
CA LYS A 697 22.57 14.19 28.10
C LYS A 697 23.03 14.91 29.38
N ARG A 698 22.09 15.52 30.12
CA ARG A 698 22.37 16.08 31.46
C ARG A 698 22.76 14.99 32.46
N GLN A 699 22.03 13.87 32.52
CA GLN A 699 22.33 12.77 33.43
C GLN A 699 23.69 12.12 33.12
N ARG A 700 24.03 11.91 31.85
CA ARG A 700 25.38 11.44 31.45
C ARG A 700 26.47 12.45 31.80
N SER A 701 26.22 13.75 31.59
CA SER A 701 27.17 14.79 32.00
C SER A 701 27.36 14.84 33.52
N SER A 702 26.28 14.69 34.30
CA SER A 702 26.33 14.64 35.76
C SER A 702 27.01 13.37 36.28
N GLN A 703 26.72 12.20 35.69
CA GLN A 703 27.42 10.95 36.02
C GLN A 703 28.91 11.03 35.67
N SER A 704 29.26 11.61 34.52
CA SER A 704 30.66 11.84 34.15
C SER A 704 31.36 12.81 35.13
N SER A 705 30.66 13.84 35.61
CA SER A 705 31.19 14.76 36.62
C SER A 705 31.40 14.08 37.97
N LEU A 706 30.45 13.24 38.41
CA LEU A 706 30.54 12.47 39.66
C LEU A 706 31.66 11.42 39.60
N VAL A 707 31.89 10.80 38.45
CA VAL A 707 33.01 9.86 38.25
C VAL A 707 34.35 10.59 38.29
N LEU A 708 34.43 11.83 37.78
CA LEU A 708 35.64 12.65 37.87
C LEU A 708 35.89 13.14 39.31
N GLU A 709 34.84 13.54 40.04
CA GLU A 709 34.94 13.89 41.47
C GLU A 709 35.37 12.69 42.31
N ASN A 710 34.77 11.51 42.12
CA ASN A 710 35.16 10.32 42.88
C ASN A 710 36.61 9.90 42.61
N LYS A 711 37.09 10.02 41.36
CA LYS A 711 38.51 9.79 41.05
C LYS A 711 39.42 10.82 41.72
N SER A 712 39.00 12.08 41.81
CA SER A 712 39.74 13.12 42.55
C SER A 712 39.81 12.80 44.04
N TRP A 713 38.70 12.37 44.64
CA TRP A 713 38.65 11.95 46.05
C TRP A 713 39.53 10.72 46.32
N GLU A 714 39.51 9.71 45.45
CA GLU A 714 40.38 8.53 45.56
C GLU A 714 41.87 8.89 45.41
N GLU A 715 42.22 9.82 44.52
CA GLU A 715 43.60 10.32 44.39
C GLU A 715 44.05 11.12 45.61
N ASP A 716 43.17 11.91 46.22
CA ASP A 716 43.47 12.68 47.43
C ASP A 716 43.57 11.77 48.67
N GLU A 717 42.73 10.74 48.79
CA GLU A 717 42.88 9.68 49.81
C GLU A 717 44.18 8.89 49.61
N PHE A 718 44.53 8.54 48.36
CA PHE A 718 45.79 7.85 48.05
C PHE A 718 47.00 8.70 48.44
N ARG A 719 46.98 10.02 48.14
CA ARG A 719 48.03 10.96 48.56
C ARG A 719 48.09 11.13 50.07
N ALA A 720 46.95 11.22 50.75
CA ALA A 720 46.89 11.31 52.22
C ALA A 720 47.42 10.03 52.89
N HIS A 721 47.06 8.86 52.37
CA HIS A 721 47.56 7.57 52.84
C HIS A 721 49.07 7.42 52.60
N HIS A 722 49.58 7.85 51.43
CA HIS A 722 51.01 7.87 51.16
C HIS A 722 51.77 8.84 52.07
N ALA A 723 51.22 10.01 52.37
CA ALA A 723 51.81 10.99 53.29
C ALA A 723 51.85 10.45 54.73
N ALA A 724 50.78 9.79 55.18
CA ALA A 724 50.72 9.15 56.50
C ALA A 724 51.69 7.97 56.61
N THR A 725 51.80 7.15 55.57
CA THR A 725 52.74 6.00 55.52
C THR A 725 54.20 6.48 55.47
N SER A 726 54.47 7.59 54.77
CA SER A 726 55.81 8.21 54.71
C SER A 726 56.22 8.86 56.02
N ALA A 727 55.27 9.31 56.84
CA ALA A 727 55.52 9.85 58.18
C ALA A 727 55.77 8.76 59.25
N SER A 728 55.44 7.49 58.96
CA SER A 728 55.56 6.37 59.91
C SER A 728 56.77 5.44 59.70
N MET A 729 57.64 5.70 58.72
CA MET A 729 58.87 4.91 58.53
C MET A 729 60.07 5.51 59.28
N PRO A 730 60.83 4.73 60.09
CA PRO A 730 62.04 5.21 60.75
C PRO A 730 63.14 5.55 59.73
N ARG A 731 63.79 6.70 59.92
CA ARG A 731 64.92 7.18 59.10
C ARG A 731 66.09 6.17 59.09
N LEU A 732 66.19 5.36 58.04
CA LEU A 732 67.41 4.64 57.68
C LEU A 732 68.31 5.55 56.84
N LYS A 733 69.45 5.96 57.43
CA LYS A 733 70.51 6.73 56.77
C LYS A 733 71.07 5.95 55.59
N GLN A 734 70.72 6.30 54.36
CA GLN A 734 71.50 5.92 53.18
C GLN A 734 72.46 7.05 52.79
N ARG A 735 73.76 6.76 52.88
CA ARG A 735 74.86 7.61 52.40
C ARG A 735 74.74 7.80 50.88
N PRO A 736 74.92 9.00 50.32
CA PRO A 736 74.98 9.18 48.88
C PRO A 736 76.32 8.66 48.32
N SER A 737 76.26 7.76 47.34
CA SER A 737 77.41 7.28 46.60
C SER A 737 78.01 8.41 45.76
N ARG A 738 79.28 8.73 46.02
CA ARG A 738 80.13 9.73 45.35
C ARG A 738 80.18 9.59 43.82
N GLU A 739 79.73 8.47 43.27
CA GLU A 739 79.71 8.16 41.85
C GLU A 739 78.57 8.85 41.06
N LYS A 740 77.42 9.17 41.69
CA LYS A 740 76.31 9.87 41.02
C LYS A 740 76.63 11.35 40.73
N GLN A 741 77.36 12.01 41.62
CA GLN A 741 77.76 13.40 41.44
C GLN A 741 78.88 13.56 40.38
N LEU A 742 79.78 12.57 40.27
CA LEU A 742 80.84 12.57 39.26
C LEU A 742 80.27 12.34 37.84
N ALA A 743 79.21 11.54 37.71
CA ALA A 743 78.53 11.29 36.44
C ALA A 743 77.76 12.53 35.93
N GLN A 744 77.10 13.27 36.83
CA GLN A 744 76.40 14.52 36.49
C GLN A 744 77.36 15.65 36.10
N GLN A 745 78.52 15.77 36.75
CA GLN A 745 79.53 16.77 36.35
C GLN A 745 80.16 16.46 34.99
N LYS A 746 80.42 15.18 34.67
CA LYS A 746 80.94 14.79 33.34
C LYS A 746 79.91 14.98 32.22
N SER A 747 78.63 14.75 32.50
CA SER A 747 77.53 15.04 31.58
C SER A 747 77.44 16.54 31.24
N HIS A 748 77.53 17.39 32.26
CA HIS A 748 77.45 18.84 32.08
C HIS A 748 78.66 19.41 31.34
N SER A 749 79.88 18.89 31.61
CA SER A 749 81.07 19.32 30.86
C SER A 749 81.08 18.89 29.39
N LEU A 750 80.46 17.74 29.07
CA LEU A 750 80.29 17.26 27.69
C LEU A 750 79.26 18.10 26.92
N GLN A 751 78.17 18.52 27.57
CA GLN A 751 77.17 19.42 26.98
C GLN A 751 77.74 20.82 26.71
N GLU A 752 78.55 21.37 27.61
CA GLU A 752 79.23 22.67 27.39
C GLU A 752 80.32 22.60 26.31
N ALA A 753 80.98 21.44 26.14
CA ALA A 753 81.96 21.24 25.07
C ALA A 753 81.31 21.08 23.67
N LEU A 754 80.10 20.50 23.60
CA LEU A 754 79.32 20.38 22.36
C LEU A 754 78.71 21.72 21.91
N LEU A 755 78.38 22.61 22.85
CA LEU A 755 77.87 23.97 22.57
C LEU A 755 78.94 24.98 22.12
N ARG A 756 80.24 24.65 22.22
CA ARG A 756 81.36 25.52 21.82
C ARG A 756 82.04 25.11 20.50
N ASN A 757 81.47 24.19 19.74
CA ASN A 757 82.05 23.72 18.48
C ASN A 757 81.33 24.33 17.25
N PRO A 758 81.84 25.42 16.65
CA PRO A 758 81.21 26.13 15.53
C PRO A 758 81.38 25.42 14.16
N ARG A 759 81.38 24.09 14.13
CA ARG A 759 81.59 23.28 12.90
C ARG A 759 80.45 22.33 12.55
N LEU A 760 79.29 22.46 13.19
CA LEU A 760 78.08 21.68 12.84
C LEU A 760 76.89 22.59 12.50
N ALA A 761 77.15 23.82 12.06
CA ALA A 761 76.18 24.69 11.40
C ALA A 761 76.49 24.71 9.90
N GLY A 762 75.61 24.12 9.09
CA GLY A 762 75.65 24.22 7.64
C GLY A 762 75.20 22.95 6.93
N HIS A 763 73.89 22.77 6.77
CA HIS A 763 73.20 22.77 5.48
C HIS A 763 71.71 22.50 5.69
N ASP A 764 70.92 23.08 4.79
CA ASP A 764 69.45 23.22 4.75
C ASP A 764 68.62 21.97 5.09
#